data_AF-A0AAN4UNP4-F1
#
_entry.id   AF-A0AAN4UNP4-F1
#
_cell.length_a   1.000
_cell.length_b   1.000
_cell.length_c   1.000
_cell.angle_alpha   90.00
_cell.angle_beta   90.00
_cell.angle_gamma   90.00
#
_symmetry.space_group_name_H-M   'P 1'
#
loop_
_entity.id
_entity.type
_entity.pdbx_description
1 polymer ?
#
loop_
_entity_poly.entity_id
_entity_poly.type
_entity_poly.pdbx_seq_one_letter_code
_entity_poly.pdbx_strand_id
1 'polypeptide(L)'
;MSNTDLLNNLPAGEGLTDPTLAYGLIGVSDYGTQMPFLNIAHMMRPWIGHTATQWNGMTTQQLEDGGYFDANGWPTHIPNGLSSIGTIWAWGGTDQQGTPAAESRAGTYVLTYEGEGTIKMGLNAHVISSQPGKIVFANPTGTQMSMSITSTDPNGTGDYIHNVSIVNEKYEGLYQAGEVFNPDWLSVVNDARELRFMDWMRTNGSSVTDWAHRPQLDSASWQDKGVPVEVMVQLANQTGTDPWFNMPAKATDAYVQSFATYVRDHLDPGLTAHVEYSNETWNKSFSQTEWMDTQAKELWGTARVNGGPPPGNLDFYAMRATQVAEIWDHTFGAQAATRVDNVLGAQNGSWWWLENRILNGEVWQANDPGHFVSPASVFDSVAVTTYFGQAMMADSGLRADLLKAIADPNVDASAWLTQKMTDPNVWSSIPDIEARWAAIKSVTDPAGLKLIAYEGGQHIQQAYALGTMTSGQVSDLTHFLTDYIRSGDMASLYQQLWDAWSQVSDGPFMQYGDVQAPSKWGSWGILSALGDVNPRAQLLDHLNQTSHSWFGDGGGSQYQQGVIKIAGDGGEVLTGTAKQDFLVGGAGNDTFVAGAGNDGINGEGGHDTLVLSGAPDQYSIAADGPGYAVKGADGTDYIVGVEAFHFSNGETLTLDQFLSGDPVAATDATDHSTDNTTDSTAHGTTADPTTSETAAPASGGATVLGDQGGMVHGTGNGSVTIANTADGSGVTINAINAWSQLGRDLGLSDSSSGYVVAAKSASATIDGQDVSASYWSLQEDRASKDGAALTGSALTTAQLLGSVLTHTHDITLTDASDRFIGGGADERILGGGGNDYIATHGGNDVLLGGDGNDTLLGGAGNDTLAGGAGNDLIDGGAGNDQLLLQGVAQDYVLTSQADGKYVLEGPKMDGTDIIENIETFHFADGVVMGLGALLAQSAQTPAPQAEAPAVAETAVEATGALSVALKGDVVQSAAPRDMVLQLSSDTGVVVDSVNPWSALGKSLGLTVSHDPAFVLSEKGTTADFGGTNVGANYWSLQNNVAVRDGEALNIDAQDTTKALGSVVVNAASLTLTEGNDIFHGSGLADVIYGGGGNDVLDGRGGNDVLNGGGGNDWIVGGGGDNRMTGGAGRDRFVIGTQDGHDVITDFTQEDTLDLRALHLTSVDAAKDMMSTDPHGDLQFTHDHTTVVFEGLHETDLSWMSLLT
;
A
#
# COMPACT_ATOMS: atom_id res chain seq x y z
N MET A 1 -45.26 13.09 -0.62
CA MET A 1 -45.89 11.89 -1.21
C MET A 1 -46.43 11.04 -0.06
N SER A 2 -47.43 10.20 -0.27
CA SER A 2 -47.75 9.16 0.73
C SER A 2 -46.69 8.06 0.69
N ASN A 3 -46.54 7.28 1.75
CA ASN A 3 -45.57 6.18 1.79
C ASN A 3 -45.87 5.15 0.67
N THR A 4 -47.15 4.95 0.36
CA THR A 4 -47.60 4.13 -0.78
C THR A 4 -47.23 4.73 -2.14
N ASP A 5 -47.18 6.06 -2.28
CA ASP A 5 -46.68 6.70 -3.52
C ASP A 5 -45.16 6.52 -3.68
N LEU A 6 -44.40 6.38 -2.58
CA LEU A 6 -42.95 6.13 -2.64
C LEU A 6 -42.65 4.71 -3.12
N LEU A 7 -43.28 3.68 -2.52
CA LEU A 7 -43.17 2.29 -2.97
C LEU A 7 -43.49 2.11 -4.47
N ASN A 8 -44.51 2.80 -4.98
CA ASN A 8 -44.92 2.69 -6.38
C ASN A 8 -43.99 3.39 -7.38
N ASN A 9 -42.95 4.10 -6.91
CA ASN A 9 -42.03 4.87 -7.75
C ASN A 9 -40.54 4.62 -7.41
N LEU A 10 -40.22 3.46 -6.82
CA LEU A 10 -38.83 3.08 -6.53
C LEU A 10 -37.99 2.92 -7.82
N PRO A 11 -36.68 3.24 -7.78
CA PRO A 11 -35.75 2.88 -8.86
C PRO A 11 -35.68 1.36 -9.05
N ALA A 12 -35.39 0.91 -10.28
CA ALA A 12 -35.17 -0.51 -10.55
C ALA A 12 -33.83 -1.06 -9.99
N GLY A 13 -32.93 -0.16 -9.60
CA GLY A 13 -31.56 -0.37 -9.15
C GLY A 13 -30.74 0.90 -9.40
N GLU A 14 -29.54 0.97 -8.84
CA GLU A 14 -28.51 1.98 -9.14
C GLU A 14 -27.35 1.35 -9.93
N GLY A 15 -26.44 2.18 -10.44
CA GLY A 15 -25.31 1.69 -11.26
C GLY A 15 -25.59 1.53 -12.75
N LEU A 16 -24.62 0.96 -13.46
CA LEU A 16 -24.64 0.78 -14.91
C LEU A 16 -25.57 -0.37 -15.35
N THR A 17 -26.27 -0.17 -16.46
CA THR A 17 -27.03 -1.27 -17.10
C THR A 17 -26.21 -2.05 -18.13
N ASP A 18 -25.11 -1.49 -18.65
CA ASP A 18 -24.31 -2.07 -19.73
C ASP A 18 -22.80 -2.04 -19.38
N PRO A 19 -22.38 -2.64 -18.25
CA PRO A 19 -20.99 -2.61 -17.84
C PRO A 19 -20.08 -3.41 -18.78
N THR A 20 -18.82 -2.99 -18.87
CA THR A 20 -17.80 -3.51 -19.81
C THR A 20 -16.47 -3.88 -19.16
N LEU A 21 -16.25 -3.50 -17.89
CA LEU A 21 -15.09 -3.83 -17.08
C LEU A 21 -15.34 -5.08 -16.20
N ALA A 22 -14.33 -5.92 -16.05
CA ALA A 22 -14.36 -7.12 -15.21
C ALA A 22 -13.14 -7.17 -14.28
N TYR A 23 -13.28 -7.81 -13.11
CA TYR A 23 -12.22 -7.92 -12.11
C TYR A 23 -11.88 -9.37 -11.76
N GLY A 24 -10.59 -9.69 -11.77
CA GLY A 24 -10.04 -10.81 -11.02
C GLY A 24 -9.81 -10.37 -9.58
N LEU A 25 -10.58 -10.90 -8.62
CA LEU A 25 -10.53 -10.46 -7.23
C LEU A 25 -9.30 -11.02 -6.51
N ILE A 26 -8.58 -10.14 -5.80
CA ILE A 26 -7.38 -10.47 -5.02
C ILE A 26 -7.75 -11.40 -3.84
N GLY A 27 -6.89 -12.38 -3.59
CA GLY A 27 -7.06 -13.32 -2.48
C GLY A 27 -7.13 -12.65 -1.11
N VAL A 28 -8.07 -13.12 -0.29
CA VAL A 28 -8.24 -12.70 1.10
C VAL A 28 -6.99 -13.05 1.90
N SER A 29 -6.45 -12.10 2.66
CA SER A 29 -5.30 -12.30 3.54
C SER A 29 -5.24 -11.31 4.70
N ASP A 30 -4.48 -11.67 5.73
CA ASP A 30 -4.27 -10.87 6.95
C ASP A 30 -3.49 -9.56 6.74
N TYR A 31 -2.87 -9.40 5.57
CA TYR A 31 -2.19 -8.19 5.12
C TYR A 31 -2.89 -7.52 3.92
N GLY A 32 -4.02 -8.08 3.48
CA GLY A 32 -4.76 -7.60 2.31
C GLY A 32 -5.27 -6.19 2.52
N THR A 33 -5.10 -5.33 1.52
CA THR A 33 -5.50 -3.92 1.59
C THR A 33 -6.93 -3.68 1.09
N GLN A 34 -7.56 -4.69 0.47
CA GLN A 34 -8.92 -4.61 -0.05
C GLN A 34 -10.02 -4.54 1.01
N MET A 35 -9.82 -5.14 2.18
CA MET A 35 -10.79 -5.11 3.30
C MET A 35 -12.25 -5.38 2.86
N PRO A 36 -12.56 -6.52 2.20
CA PRO A 36 -13.79 -6.66 1.42
C PRO A 36 -15.00 -7.04 2.28
N PHE A 37 -14.79 -7.38 3.56
CA PHE A 37 -15.83 -7.83 4.49
C PHE A 37 -15.95 -6.87 5.69
N LEU A 38 -17.17 -6.69 6.19
CA LEU A 38 -17.41 -6.00 7.47
C LEU A 38 -16.83 -6.79 8.65
N ASN A 39 -16.99 -8.11 8.64
CA ASN A 39 -16.37 -9.00 9.63
C ASN A 39 -14.93 -9.35 9.22
N ILE A 40 -13.97 -8.58 9.74
CA ILE A 40 -12.54 -8.76 9.42
C ILE A 40 -11.92 -10.00 10.08
N ALA A 41 -12.67 -10.73 10.94
CA ALA A 41 -12.26 -12.03 11.47
C ALA A 41 -12.00 -13.04 10.34
N HIS A 42 -12.80 -13.04 9.28
CA HIS A 42 -12.60 -13.94 8.14
C HIS A 42 -11.30 -13.69 7.36
N MET A 43 -10.68 -12.52 7.54
CA MET A 43 -9.38 -12.16 6.96
C MET A 43 -8.19 -12.55 7.84
N MET A 44 -8.41 -13.01 9.08
CA MET A 44 -7.33 -13.21 10.04
C MET A 44 -6.38 -14.34 9.64
N ARG A 45 -5.11 -14.23 10.06
CA ARG A 45 -4.11 -15.28 9.85
C ARG A 45 -4.55 -16.60 10.52
N PRO A 46 -4.32 -17.77 9.90
CA PRO A 46 -4.53 -19.04 10.58
C PRO A 46 -3.80 -19.11 11.92
N TRP A 47 -4.43 -19.79 12.88
CA TRP A 47 -4.01 -19.81 14.29
C TRP A 47 -2.59 -20.34 14.50
N ILE A 48 -1.83 -19.67 15.37
CA ILE A 48 -0.46 -20.02 15.75
C ILE A 48 -0.40 -20.23 17.26
N GLY A 49 0.32 -21.26 17.71
CA GLY A 49 0.54 -21.52 19.12
C GLY A 49 1.73 -20.75 19.68
N HIS A 50 1.60 -20.14 20.85
CA HIS A 50 2.67 -19.38 21.51
C HIS A 50 3.00 -19.99 22.88
N THR A 51 4.27 -20.02 23.28
CA THR A 51 4.66 -20.37 24.66
C THR A 51 4.68 -19.11 25.54
N ALA A 52 5.12 -19.22 26.80
CA ALA A 52 5.31 -18.05 27.65
C ALA A 52 6.46 -17.11 27.18
N THR A 53 7.37 -17.59 26.31
CA THR A 53 8.58 -16.86 25.90
C THR A 53 8.87 -16.91 24.39
N GLN A 54 8.07 -17.61 23.60
CA GLN A 54 8.30 -17.81 22.17
C GLN A 54 7.01 -17.62 21.37
N TRP A 55 7.06 -16.72 20.40
CA TRP A 55 6.09 -16.64 19.30
C TRP A 55 6.29 -17.82 18.35
N ASN A 56 5.20 -18.43 17.86
CA ASN A 56 5.26 -19.64 17.03
C ASN A 56 6.03 -20.80 17.73
N GLY A 57 5.54 -21.18 18.91
CA GLY A 57 5.93 -22.40 19.61
C GLY A 57 5.24 -23.66 19.08
N MET A 58 4.15 -23.50 18.32
CA MET A 58 3.48 -24.57 17.57
C MET A 58 2.84 -23.97 16.31
N THR A 59 3.07 -24.58 15.15
CA THR A 59 2.51 -24.11 13.87
C THR A 59 1.03 -24.47 13.72
N THR A 60 0.32 -23.84 12.80
CA THR A 60 -1.08 -24.16 12.45
C THR A 60 -1.26 -25.64 12.12
N GLN A 61 -0.41 -26.20 11.25
CA GLN A 61 -0.45 -27.63 10.91
C GLN A 61 -0.27 -28.53 12.15
N GLN A 62 0.58 -28.16 13.10
CA GLN A 62 0.77 -28.94 14.33
C GLN A 62 -0.45 -28.84 15.28
N LEU A 63 -1.20 -27.74 15.22
CA LEU A 63 -2.47 -27.59 15.95
C LEU A 63 -3.59 -28.42 15.30
N GLU A 64 -3.64 -28.47 13.97
CA GLU A 64 -4.55 -29.33 13.19
C GLU A 64 -4.25 -30.82 13.42
N ASP A 65 -3.01 -31.25 13.18
CA ASP A 65 -2.54 -32.64 13.36
C ASP A 65 -2.75 -33.13 14.81
N GLY A 66 -2.72 -32.20 15.78
CA GLY A 66 -2.97 -32.45 17.19
C GLY A 66 -4.46 -32.55 17.57
N GLY A 67 -5.38 -32.19 16.68
CA GLY A 67 -6.83 -32.19 16.94
C GLY A 67 -7.26 -31.07 17.90
N TYR A 68 -6.60 -29.91 17.86
CA TYR A 68 -6.91 -28.77 18.74
C TYR A 68 -8.02 -27.86 18.21
N PHE A 69 -8.40 -28.01 16.93
CA PHE A 69 -9.51 -27.28 16.31
C PHE A 69 -10.77 -28.14 16.15
N ASP A 70 -11.92 -27.49 16.06
CA ASP A 70 -13.15 -28.10 15.56
C ASP A 70 -13.14 -28.22 14.02
N ALA A 71 -14.28 -28.60 13.41
CA ALA A 71 -14.39 -28.73 11.96
C ALA A 71 -14.24 -27.38 11.19
N ASN A 72 -14.50 -26.26 11.87
CA ASN A 72 -14.53 -24.91 11.33
C ASN A 72 -13.24 -24.12 11.63
N GLY A 73 -12.29 -24.70 12.38
CA GLY A 73 -11.00 -24.10 12.71
C GLY A 73 -10.97 -23.34 14.05
N TRP A 74 -11.97 -23.47 14.92
CA TRP A 74 -12.01 -22.79 16.21
C TRP A 74 -11.20 -23.51 17.30
N PRO A 75 -10.36 -22.81 18.10
CA PRO A 75 -9.55 -23.43 19.16
C PRO A 75 -10.37 -23.98 20.33
N THR A 76 -10.49 -25.31 20.39
CA THR A 76 -11.29 -26.02 21.40
C THR A 76 -10.61 -26.08 22.77
N HIS A 77 -9.28 -26.08 22.82
CA HIS A 77 -8.49 -26.10 24.06
C HIS A 77 -7.05 -25.61 23.81
N ILE A 78 -6.37 -25.14 24.86
CA ILE A 78 -4.96 -24.73 24.78
C ILE A 78 -4.03 -25.94 25.04
N PRO A 79 -3.14 -26.31 24.10
CA PRO A 79 -2.17 -27.40 24.28
C PRO A 79 -1.25 -27.24 25.48
N ASN A 80 -0.89 -28.36 26.12
CA ASN A 80 0.08 -28.39 27.21
C ASN A 80 1.44 -27.81 26.76
N GLY A 81 1.89 -26.74 27.44
CA GLY A 81 3.14 -26.05 27.15
C GLY A 81 2.99 -24.75 26.35
N LEU A 82 1.81 -24.49 25.78
CA LEU A 82 1.46 -23.19 25.23
C LEU A 82 0.87 -22.27 26.31
N SER A 83 1.04 -20.97 26.11
CA SER A 83 0.42 -19.90 26.91
C SER A 83 -0.86 -19.37 26.27
N SER A 84 -0.97 -19.51 24.94
CA SER A 84 -2.06 -19.01 24.12
C SER A 84 -2.01 -19.59 22.71
N ILE A 85 -3.14 -19.47 22.00
CA ILE A 85 -3.23 -19.60 20.55
C ILE A 85 -3.64 -18.21 20.02
N GLY A 86 -2.96 -17.70 18.99
CA GLY A 86 -3.16 -16.35 18.51
C GLY A 86 -3.11 -16.19 17.00
N THR A 87 -3.53 -15.00 16.56
CA THR A 87 -3.59 -14.54 15.18
C THR A 87 -3.20 -13.05 15.11
N ILE A 88 -3.02 -12.54 13.90
CA ILE A 88 -2.54 -11.19 13.59
C ILE A 88 -3.19 -10.70 12.29
N TRP A 89 -3.39 -9.39 12.20
CA TRP A 89 -3.57 -8.64 10.96
C TRP A 89 -2.28 -7.87 10.73
N ALA A 90 -1.54 -8.22 9.68
CA ALA A 90 -0.17 -7.79 9.43
C ALA A 90 -0.10 -6.57 8.49
N TRP A 91 -0.89 -5.53 8.80
CA TRP A 91 -1.05 -4.30 8.01
C TRP A 91 0.15 -3.32 8.06
N GLY A 92 1.37 -3.80 8.30
CA GLY A 92 2.57 -2.98 8.43
C GLY A 92 2.74 -2.32 9.81
N GLY A 93 3.86 -1.60 9.98
CA GLY A 93 4.33 -1.04 11.23
C GLY A 93 4.11 0.47 11.32
N THR A 94 5.10 1.20 11.85
CA THR A 94 5.11 2.68 11.86
C THR A 94 5.29 3.28 10.47
N ASP A 95 5.91 2.53 9.56
CA ASP A 95 6.14 2.86 8.15
C ASP A 95 4.85 3.05 7.31
N GLN A 96 3.71 2.53 7.80
CA GLN A 96 2.41 2.69 7.16
C GLN A 96 1.54 3.77 7.81
N GLN A 97 1.95 4.39 8.93
CA GLN A 97 1.11 5.39 9.61
C GLN A 97 0.96 6.65 8.75
N GLY A 98 -0.27 7.17 8.64
CA GLY A 98 -0.60 8.29 7.76
C GLY A 98 -0.70 7.94 6.27
N THR A 99 -0.61 6.66 5.89
CA THR A 99 -0.97 6.22 4.54
C THR A 99 -2.49 6.03 4.42
N PRO A 100 -3.10 6.22 3.22
CA PRO A 100 -4.52 5.92 2.99
C PRO A 100 -4.89 4.46 3.35
N ALA A 101 -3.93 3.54 3.18
CA ALA A 101 -4.03 2.14 3.56
C ALA A 101 -4.25 1.95 5.07
N ALA A 102 -3.58 2.74 5.90
CA ALA A 102 -3.74 2.71 7.34
C ALA A 102 -4.97 3.51 7.79
N GLU A 103 -5.21 4.70 7.22
CA GLU A 103 -6.37 5.54 7.53
C GLU A 103 -7.70 4.82 7.30
N SER A 104 -7.84 4.09 6.18
CA SER A 104 -9.03 3.26 5.88
C SER A 104 -9.29 2.12 6.89
N ARG A 105 -8.31 1.76 7.72
CA ARG A 105 -8.39 0.70 8.74
C ARG A 105 -8.35 1.23 10.17
N ALA A 106 -8.11 2.53 10.35
CA ALA A 106 -8.11 3.15 11.67
C ALA A 106 -9.55 3.22 12.22
N GLY A 107 -9.70 3.11 13.55
CA GLY A 107 -10.98 3.32 14.22
C GLY A 107 -11.23 2.43 15.43
N THR A 108 -12.47 2.49 15.92
CA THR A 108 -12.99 1.59 16.95
C THR A 108 -13.55 0.33 16.30
N TYR A 109 -13.30 -0.81 16.93
CA TYR A 109 -13.78 -2.12 16.51
C TYR A 109 -14.54 -2.79 17.65
N VAL A 110 -15.64 -3.45 17.27
CA VAL A 110 -16.44 -4.31 18.11
C VAL A 110 -16.11 -5.76 17.77
N LEU A 111 -15.55 -6.47 18.75
CA LEU A 111 -15.36 -7.91 18.72
C LEU A 111 -16.49 -8.57 19.51
N THR A 112 -17.18 -9.55 18.91
CA THR A 112 -18.09 -10.45 19.62
C THR A 112 -17.64 -11.90 19.50
N TYR A 113 -18.05 -12.77 20.44
CA TYR A 113 -17.72 -14.19 20.43
C TYR A 113 -18.69 -15.00 21.29
N GLU A 114 -18.82 -16.29 21.01
CA GLU A 114 -19.57 -17.25 21.83
C GLU A 114 -18.61 -18.13 22.64
N GLY A 115 -19.10 -18.68 23.77
CA GLY A 115 -18.38 -19.61 24.64
C GLY A 115 -17.52 -19.01 25.76
N GLU A 116 -16.95 -19.88 26.59
CA GLU A 116 -16.21 -19.52 27.80
C GLU A 116 -14.70 -19.44 27.56
N GLY A 117 -14.08 -18.32 27.96
CA GLY A 117 -12.63 -18.15 27.90
C GLY A 117 -12.15 -16.71 28.04
N THR A 118 -10.91 -16.46 27.63
CA THR A 118 -10.25 -15.15 27.71
C THR A 118 -9.49 -14.82 26.43
N ILE A 119 -10.04 -13.90 25.65
CA ILE A 119 -9.38 -13.24 24.52
C ILE A 119 -8.55 -12.05 25.04
N LYS A 120 -7.40 -11.79 24.41
CA LYS A 120 -6.60 -10.58 24.58
C LYS A 120 -6.30 -9.95 23.23
N MET A 121 -6.42 -8.62 23.16
CA MET A 121 -5.92 -7.82 22.05
C MET A 121 -4.49 -7.34 22.34
N GLY A 122 -3.69 -7.09 21.30
CA GLY A 122 -2.32 -6.60 21.43
C GLY A 122 -1.79 -5.93 20.16
N LEU A 123 -0.49 -5.60 20.17
CA LEU A 123 0.15 -4.65 19.24
C LEU A 123 -0.54 -3.27 19.35
N ASN A 124 -1.03 -2.69 18.26
CA ASN A 124 -1.62 -1.34 18.26
C ASN A 124 -3.10 -1.30 18.71
N ALA A 125 -3.69 -2.45 19.05
CA ALA A 125 -5.06 -2.52 19.57
C ALA A 125 -5.14 -2.18 21.07
N HIS A 126 -6.01 -1.24 21.42
CA HIS A 126 -6.25 -0.74 22.77
C HIS A 126 -7.68 -1.05 23.23
N VAL A 127 -7.84 -1.96 24.19
CA VAL A 127 -9.16 -2.34 24.72
C VAL A 127 -9.79 -1.16 25.48
N ILE A 128 -10.95 -0.70 25.01
CA ILE A 128 -11.78 0.34 25.63
C ILE A 128 -12.70 -0.30 26.68
N SER A 129 -13.37 -1.39 26.32
CA SER A 129 -14.23 -2.15 27.24
C SER A 129 -14.19 -3.65 26.94
N SER A 130 -14.45 -4.47 27.95
CA SER A 130 -14.50 -5.92 27.82
C SER A 130 -15.50 -6.50 28.81
N GLN A 131 -16.39 -7.34 28.29
CA GLN A 131 -17.33 -8.17 29.03
C GLN A 131 -17.39 -9.55 28.37
N PRO A 132 -17.92 -10.60 29.04
CA PRO A 132 -18.13 -11.88 28.40
C PRO A 132 -18.92 -11.72 27.09
N GLY A 133 -18.37 -12.24 25.99
CA GLY A 133 -18.98 -12.20 24.66
C GLY A 133 -18.83 -10.89 23.85
N LYS A 134 -18.38 -9.76 24.43
CA LYS A 134 -18.13 -8.50 23.68
C LYS A 134 -16.89 -7.74 24.19
N ILE A 135 -15.99 -7.38 23.28
CA ILE A 135 -14.81 -6.53 23.53
C ILE A 135 -14.86 -5.36 22.55
N VAL A 136 -14.74 -4.13 23.05
CA VAL A 136 -14.60 -2.93 22.22
C VAL A 136 -13.17 -2.43 22.34
N PHE A 137 -12.49 -2.20 21.22
CA PHE A 137 -11.10 -1.76 21.18
C PHE A 137 -10.85 -0.75 20.06
N ALA A 138 -9.92 0.17 20.26
CA ALA A 138 -9.43 1.06 19.20
C ALA A 138 -8.18 0.48 18.53
N ASN A 139 -8.06 0.61 17.22
CA ASN A 139 -6.80 0.56 16.48
C ASN A 139 -6.60 1.94 15.81
N PRO A 140 -6.10 2.95 16.55
CA PRO A 140 -6.10 4.33 16.09
C PRO A 140 -5.11 4.59 14.94
N THR A 141 -4.11 3.73 14.77
CA THR A 141 -3.14 3.82 13.68
C THR A 141 -3.59 3.09 12.42
N GLY A 142 -4.58 2.18 12.51
CA GLY A 142 -4.98 1.30 11.40
C GLY A 142 -3.90 0.31 10.93
N THR A 143 -2.80 0.20 11.67
CA THR A 143 -1.68 -0.69 11.38
C THR A 143 -1.80 -1.99 12.18
N GLN A 144 -0.74 -2.80 12.26
CA GLN A 144 -0.82 -4.18 12.78
C GLN A 144 -1.51 -4.34 14.16
N MET A 145 -2.37 -5.35 14.27
CA MET A 145 -3.03 -5.73 15.52
C MET A 145 -3.04 -7.26 15.69
N SER A 146 -3.07 -7.72 16.95
CA SER A 146 -3.09 -9.16 17.26
C SER A 146 -4.21 -9.52 18.23
N MET A 147 -4.65 -10.77 18.13
CA MET A 147 -5.63 -11.39 19.02
C MET A 147 -5.06 -12.72 19.55
N SER A 148 -5.20 -12.97 20.85
CA SER A 148 -4.76 -14.21 21.49
C SER A 148 -5.81 -14.79 22.43
N ILE A 149 -6.21 -16.02 22.18
CA ILE A 149 -7.00 -16.84 23.09
C ILE A 149 -6.03 -17.42 24.13
N THR A 150 -6.16 -16.96 25.37
CA THR A 150 -5.31 -17.37 26.51
C THR A 150 -5.97 -18.45 27.40
N SER A 151 -7.27 -18.65 27.22
CA SER A 151 -8.06 -19.70 27.84
C SER A 151 -9.33 -19.89 27.01
N THR A 152 -9.79 -21.13 26.84
CA THR A 152 -10.98 -21.54 26.08
C THR A 152 -11.45 -22.88 26.67
N ASP A 153 -12.76 -23.06 26.86
CA ASP A 153 -13.37 -24.12 27.68
C ASP A 153 -12.63 -24.40 29.02
N PRO A 154 -12.47 -23.39 29.89
CA PRO A 154 -11.76 -23.55 31.16
C PRO A 154 -12.46 -24.53 32.13
N ASN A 155 -13.75 -24.81 31.92
CA ASN A 155 -14.56 -25.64 32.79
C ASN A 155 -14.74 -27.09 32.29
N GLY A 156 -14.32 -27.41 31.06
CA GLY A 156 -14.47 -28.72 30.44
C GLY A 156 -15.93 -29.06 30.11
N THR A 157 -16.72 -28.05 29.76
CA THR A 157 -18.15 -28.15 29.38
C THR A 157 -18.34 -28.44 27.90
N GLY A 158 -17.31 -28.23 27.08
CA GLY A 158 -17.39 -28.17 25.62
C GLY A 158 -17.78 -26.78 25.08
N ASP A 159 -17.88 -25.76 25.95
CA ASP A 159 -18.26 -24.39 25.60
C ASP A 159 -17.01 -23.52 25.34
N TYR A 160 -16.29 -23.85 24.25
CA TYR A 160 -15.05 -23.16 23.86
C TYR A 160 -15.34 -21.87 23.08
N ILE A 161 -14.36 -20.96 22.98
CA ILE A 161 -14.47 -19.74 22.18
C ILE A 161 -14.61 -20.07 20.70
N HIS A 162 -15.72 -19.63 20.10
CA HIS A 162 -16.04 -19.76 18.68
C HIS A 162 -16.88 -18.57 18.20
N ASN A 163 -17.23 -18.55 16.91
CA ASN A 163 -18.05 -17.51 16.28
C ASN A 163 -17.55 -16.08 16.55
N VAL A 164 -16.22 -15.88 16.48
CA VAL A 164 -15.61 -14.55 16.66
C VAL A 164 -15.93 -13.67 15.46
N SER A 165 -16.60 -12.55 15.69
CA SER A 165 -16.69 -11.45 14.73
C SER A 165 -15.86 -10.26 15.20
N ILE A 166 -15.34 -9.48 14.25
CA ILE A 166 -14.69 -8.19 14.49
C ILE A 166 -15.17 -7.23 13.41
N VAL A 167 -15.88 -6.17 13.79
CA VAL A 167 -16.50 -5.20 12.86
C VAL A 167 -16.11 -3.79 13.28
N ASN A 168 -15.86 -2.88 12.32
CA ASN A 168 -15.62 -1.48 12.64
C ASN A 168 -16.92 -0.85 13.16
N GLU A 169 -16.85 -0.10 14.26
CA GLU A 169 -18.03 0.45 14.97
C GLU A 169 -18.94 1.26 14.03
N LYS A 170 -18.38 1.99 13.05
CA LYS A 170 -19.16 2.74 12.02
C LYS A 170 -20.07 1.87 11.14
N TYR A 171 -19.88 0.56 11.14
CA TYR A 171 -20.62 -0.42 10.35
C TYR A 171 -21.27 -1.52 11.20
N GLU A 172 -21.35 -1.37 12.54
CA GLU A 172 -22.03 -2.36 13.39
C GLU A 172 -23.51 -2.52 12.98
N GLY A 173 -24.20 -1.42 12.65
CA GLY A 173 -25.59 -1.43 12.17
C GLY A 173 -25.80 -2.18 10.85
N LEU A 174 -24.89 -2.01 9.88
CA LEU A 174 -24.93 -2.73 8.59
C LEU A 174 -24.70 -4.23 8.77
N TYR A 175 -23.69 -4.61 9.56
CA TYR A 175 -23.42 -6.02 9.84
C TYR A 175 -24.59 -6.69 10.58
N GLN A 176 -25.24 -5.96 11.50
CA GLN A 176 -26.47 -6.42 12.16
C GLN A 176 -27.66 -6.53 11.19
N ALA A 177 -27.72 -5.72 10.13
CA ALA A 177 -28.69 -5.82 9.05
C ALA A 177 -28.44 -7.00 8.07
N GLY A 178 -27.34 -7.76 8.27
CA GLY A 178 -26.98 -8.90 7.42
C GLY A 178 -26.02 -8.57 6.27
N GLU A 179 -25.51 -7.34 6.18
CA GLU A 179 -24.47 -7.00 5.21
C GLU A 179 -23.17 -7.76 5.54
N VAL A 180 -22.55 -8.32 4.50
CA VAL A 180 -21.31 -9.08 4.57
C VAL A 180 -20.14 -8.23 4.10
N PHE A 181 -20.35 -7.40 3.07
CA PHE A 181 -19.29 -6.70 2.36
C PHE A 181 -19.08 -5.28 2.87
N ASN A 182 -17.83 -4.83 2.82
CA ASN A 182 -17.48 -3.47 3.17
C ASN A 182 -17.98 -2.50 2.08
N PRO A 183 -18.84 -1.50 2.39
CA PRO A 183 -19.35 -0.57 1.39
C PRO A 183 -18.23 0.27 0.73
N ASP A 184 -17.15 0.56 1.46
CA ASP A 184 -15.97 1.25 0.92
C ASP A 184 -15.32 0.40 -0.20
N TRP A 185 -15.31 -0.93 -0.07
CA TRP A 185 -14.79 -1.86 -1.08
C TRP A 185 -15.78 -2.14 -2.21
N LEU A 186 -17.08 -2.27 -1.91
CA LEU A 186 -18.12 -2.42 -2.93
C LEU A 186 -18.08 -1.25 -3.94
N SER A 187 -17.74 -0.04 -3.50
CA SER A 187 -17.57 1.12 -4.40
C SER A 187 -16.52 0.93 -5.51
N VAL A 188 -15.59 -0.03 -5.35
CA VAL A 188 -14.53 -0.36 -6.33
C VAL A 188 -14.96 -1.46 -7.32
N VAL A 189 -15.88 -2.34 -6.92
CA VAL A 189 -16.27 -3.54 -7.71
C VAL A 189 -17.73 -3.51 -8.20
N ASN A 190 -18.53 -2.55 -7.74
CA ASN A 190 -19.82 -2.21 -8.34
C ASN A 190 -19.64 -1.77 -9.81
N ASP A 191 -20.71 -1.86 -10.60
CA ASP A 191 -20.69 -1.61 -12.05
C ASP A 191 -19.70 -2.52 -12.84
N ALA A 192 -19.23 -3.63 -12.24
CA ALA A 192 -18.49 -4.66 -12.97
C ALA A 192 -19.45 -5.56 -13.76
N ARG A 193 -19.02 -5.99 -14.96
CA ARG A 193 -19.73 -6.99 -15.78
C ARG A 193 -19.51 -8.41 -15.29
N GLU A 194 -18.31 -8.71 -14.79
CA GLU A 194 -17.89 -10.06 -14.40
C GLU A 194 -16.90 -10.00 -13.22
N LEU A 195 -17.05 -10.92 -12.25
CA LEU A 195 -16.15 -11.09 -11.10
C LEU A 195 -15.56 -12.50 -11.08
N ARG A 196 -14.23 -12.61 -11.21
CA ARG A 196 -13.51 -13.91 -11.17
C ARG A 196 -12.94 -14.18 -9.78
N PHE A 197 -13.39 -15.30 -9.21
CA PHE A 197 -13.11 -15.70 -7.82
C PHE A 197 -11.89 -16.63 -7.64
N MET A 198 -11.00 -16.74 -8.62
CA MET A 198 -9.92 -17.75 -8.64
C MET A 198 -9.07 -17.78 -7.35
N ASP A 199 -8.68 -16.61 -6.86
CA ASP A 199 -7.90 -16.44 -5.63
C ASP A 199 -8.76 -16.54 -4.35
N TRP A 200 -10.00 -16.04 -4.39
CA TRP A 200 -10.99 -16.23 -3.31
C TRP A 200 -11.28 -17.71 -3.06
N MET A 201 -11.36 -18.52 -4.12
CA MET A 201 -11.52 -19.98 -4.06
C MET A 201 -10.23 -20.72 -3.71
N ARG A 202 -9.10 -20.01 -3.53
CA ARG A 202 -7.77 -20.60 -3.28
C ARG A 202 -7.43 -21.72 -4.29
N THR A 203 -7.74 -21.49 -5.57
CA THR A 203 -7.67 -22.51 -6.63
C THR A 203 -6.24 -23.05 -6.80
N ASN A 204 -5.26 -22.14 -6.81
CA ASN A 204 -3.85 -22.49 -6.97
C ASN A 204 -3.32 -23.19 -5.72
N GLY A 205 -2.85 -24.44 -5.88
CA GLY A 205 -2.40 -25.28 -4.77
C GLY A 205 -3.52 -25.84 -3.88
N SER A 206 -4.80 -25.69 -4.26
CA SER A 206 -5.95 -26.01 -3.40
C SER A 206 -5.90 -27.41 -2.77
N SER A 207 -6.23 -27.46 -1.48
CA SER A 207 -6.44 -28.70 -0.70
C SER A 207 -7.87 -29.24 -0.80
N VAL A 208 -8.82 -28.46 -1.31
CA VAL A 208 -10.26 -28.80 -1.36
C VAL A 208 -10.51 -29.86 -2.45
N THR A 209 -11.22 -30.93 -2.08
CA THR A 209 -11.48 -32.10 -2.95
C THR A 209 -12.94 -32.58 -2.93
N ASP A 210 -13.63 -32.42 -1.80
CA ASP A 210 -15.03 -32.81 -1.61
C ASP A 210 -15.84 -31.73 -0.88
N TRP A 211 -17.17 -31.86 -0.94
CA TRP A 211 -18.13 -30.85 -0.46
C TRP A 211 -18.13 -30.65 1.06
N ALA A 212 -17.71 -31.65 1.83
CA ALA A 212 -17.70 -31.59 3.29
C ALA A 212 -16.48 -30.83 3.83
N HIS A 213 -15.38 -30.78 3.06
CA HIS A 213 -14.14 -30.09 3.44
C HIS A 213 -13.98 -28.69 2.81
N ARG A 214 -15.02 -28.16 2.14
CA ARG A 214 -15.07 -26.78 1.60
C ARG A 214 -15.13 -25.75 2.76
N PRO A 215 -14.73 -24.48 2.56
CA PRO A 215 -14.96 -23.41 3.55
C PRO A 215 -16.45 -23.24 3.87
N GLN A 216 -16.79 -22.99 5.13
CA GLN A 216 -18.15 -22.69 5.59
C GLN A 216 -18.26 -21.22 6.04
N LEU A 217 -19.48 -20.70 6.16
CA LEU A 217 -19.76 -19.35 6.67
C LEU A 217 -19.19 -19.12 8.09
N ASP A 218 -19.29 -20.13 8.95
CA ASP A 218 -18.83 -20.16 10.34
C ASP A 218 -17.35 -20.61 10.49
N SER A 219 -16.61 -20.74 9.38
CA SER A 219 -15.17 -21.02 9.41
C SER A 219 -14.39 -19.84 9.99
N ALA A 220 -13.47 -20.14 10.91
CA ALA A 220 -12.74 -19.14 11.69
C ALA A 220 -11.94 -18.15 10.83
N SER A 221 -11.42 -18.59 9.69
CA SER A 221 -10.79 -17.74 8.68
C SER A 221 -11.07 -18.30 7.28
N TRP A 222 -11.26 -17.42 6.29
CA TRP A 222 -11.38 -17.76 4.87
C TRP A 222 -10.04 -17.65 4.13
N GLN A 223 -8.95 -17.26 4.82
CA GLN A 223 -7.61 -17.16 4.22
C GLN A 223 -7.01 -18.52 3.83
N ASP A 224 -7.37 -19.61 4.52
CA ASP A 224 -6.81 -20.95 4.27
C ASP A 224 -7.52 -21.66 3.09
N LYS A 225 -8.79 -22.03 3.28
CA LYS A 225 -9.58 -22.83 2.32
C LYS A 225 -10.33 -21.99 1.29
N GLY A 226 -10.26 -20.66 1.38
CA GLY A 226 -10.97 -19.73 0.54
C GLY A 226 -12.31 -19.26 1.11
N VAL A 227 -13.01 -18.44 0.33
CA VAL A 227 -14.32 -17.86 0.62
C VAL A 227 -15.44 -18.85 0.26
N PRO A 228 -16.50 -19.01 1.09
CA PRO A 228 -17.63 -19.89 0.79
C PRO A 228 -18.38 -19.52 -0.50
N VAL A 229 -18.99 -20.51 -1.16
CA VAL A 229 -19.79 -20.28 -2.39
C VAL A 229 -21.04 -19.46 -2.12
N GLU A 230 -21.57 -19.62 -0.90
CA GLU A 230 -22.64 -18.85 -0.31
C GLU A 230 -22.36 -17.33 -0.40
N VAL A 231 -21.13 -16.91 -0.05
CA VAL A 231 -20.69 -15.50 -0.08
C VAL A 231 -20.41 -15.04 -1.52
N MET A 232 -19.79 -15.86 -2.35
CA MET A 232 -19.50 -15.49 -3.75
C MET A 232 -20.78 -15.29 -4.58
N VAL A 233 -21.82 -16.11 -4.33
CA VAL A 233 -23.14 -15.94 -4.94
C VAL A 233 -23.89 -14.74 -4.37
N GLN A 234 -23.76 -14.45 -3.07
CA GLN A 234 -24.31 -13.23 -2.47
C GLN A 234 -23.71 -11.98 -3.14
N LEU A 235 -22.39 -11.91 -3.30
CA LEU A 235 -21.73 -10.78 -3.97
C LEU A 235 -22.29 -10.57 -5.39
N ALA A 236 -22.33 -11.65 -6.19
CA ALA A 236 -22.83 -11.61 -7.56
C ALA A 236 -24.28 -11.10 -7.64
N ASN A 237 -25.16 -11.57 -6.76
CA ASN A 237 -26.55 -11.12 -6.70
C ASN A 237 -26.67 -9.64 -6.27
N GLN A 238 -25.87 -9.21 -5.30
CA GLN A 238 -25.91 -7.86 -4.72
C GLN A 238 -25.34 -6.80 -5.67
N THR A 239 -24.24 -7.11 -6.37
CA THR A 239 -23.62 -6.21 -7.36
C THR A 239 -24.25 -6.34 -8.75
N GLY A 240 -25.11 -7.35 -8.97
CA GLY A 240 -25.68 -7.65 -10.29
C GLY A 240 -24.67 -8.24 -11.28
N THR A 241 -23.57 -8.84 -10.81
CA THR A 241 -22.42 -9.17 -11.65
C THR A 241 -22.32 -10.66 -12.01
N ASP A 242 -21.96 -10.99 -13.26
CA ASP A 242 -21.79 -12.39 -13.70
C ASP A 242 -20.59 -13.05 -12.94
N PRO A 243 -20.80 -14.15 -12.18
CA PRO A 243 -19.73 -14.75 -11.38
C PRO A 243 -18.91 -15.79 -12.18
N TRP A 244 -17.59 -15.70 -12.07
CA TRP A 244 -16.66 -16.71 -12.63
C TRP A 244 -16.01 -17.55 -11.54
N PHE A 245 -16.38 -18.83 -11.50
CA PHE A 245 -15.88 -19.83 -10.57
C PHE A 245 -14.76 -20.70 -11.18
N ASN A 246 -13.68 -20.92 -10.43
CA ASN A 246 -12.58 -21.79 -10.81
C ASN A 246 -12.60 -23.07 -9.96
N MET A 247 -12.99 -24.20 -10.55
CA MET A 247 -13.08 -25.47 -9.83
C MET A 247 -11.68 -25.99 -9.44
N PRO A 248 -11.42 -26.41 -8.18
CA PRO A 248 -10.14 -26.96 -7.78
C PRO A 248 -9.70 -28.17 -8.62
N ALA A 249 -8.41 -28.27 -8.97
CA ALA A 249 -7.89 -29.35 -9.81
C ALA A 249 -8.20 -30.77 -9.29
N LYS A 250 -8.27 -30.93 -7.96
CA LYS A 250 -8.51 -32.22 -7.30
C LYS A 250 -9.99 -32.41 -6.88
N ALA A 251 -10.89 -31.54 -7.35
CA ALA A 251 -12.32 -31.63 -7.05
C ALA A 251 -12.95 -32.90 -7.65
N THR A 252 -13.66 -33.64 -6.79
CA THR A 252 -14.49 -34.78 -7.16
C THR A 252 -15.74 -34.35 -7.93
N ASP A 253 -16.30 -35.23 -8.77
CA ASP A 253 -17.55 -34.95 -9.49
C ASP A 253 -18.70 -34.55 -8.54
N ALA A 254 -18.74 -35.16 -7.36
CA ALA A 254 -19.72 -34.85 -6.32
C ALA A 254 -19.56 -33.43 -5.75
N TYR A 255 -18.32 -32.91 -5.63
CA TYR A 255 -18.09 -31.51 -5.29
C TYR A 255 -18.62 -30.59 -6.39
N VAL A 256 -18.20 -30.83 -7.64
CA VAL A 256 -18.56 -29.99 -8.80
C VAL A 256 -20.08 -29.95 -8.99
N GLN A 257 -20.75 -31.10 -8.89
CA GLN A 257 -22.21 -31.19 -8.99
C GLN A 257 -22.92 -30.46 -7.83
N SER A 258 -22.39 -30.54 -6.60
CA SER A 258 -22.99 -29.86 -5.44
C SER A 258 -22.80 -28.34 -5.55
N PHE A 259 -21.64 -27.89 -6.03
CA PHE A 259 -21.35 -26.48 -6.29
C PHE A 259 -22.27 -25.92 -7.38
N ALA A 260 -22.34 -26.59 -8.54
CA ALA A 260 -23.24 -26.22 -9.64
C ALA A 260 -24.71 -26.23 -9.21
N THR A 261 -25.11 -27.16 -8.33
CA THR A 261 -26.47 -27.21 -7.78
C THR A 261 -26.77 -25.99 -6.92
N TYR A 262 -25.84 -25.61 -6.03
CA TYR A 262 -25.99 -24.41 -5.20
C TYR A 262 -26.09 -23.14 -6.07
N VAL A 263 -25.16 -22.94 -7.01
CA VAL A 263 -25.17 -21.77 -7.89
C VAL A 263 -26.46 -21.69 -8.73
N ARG A 264 -26.93 -22.80 -9.30
CA ARG A 264 -28.20 -22.85 -10.06
C ARG A 264 -29.40 -22.36 -9.24
N ASP A 265 -29.46 -22.77 -7.98
CA ASP A 265 -30.61 -22.58 -7.10
C ASP A 265 -30.58 -21.24 -6.34
N HIS A 266 -29.42 -20.56 -6.25
CA HIS A 266 -29.22 -19.35 -5.47
C HIS A 266 -28.70 -18.12 -6.24
N LEU A 267 -28.07 -18.28 -7.40
CA LEU A 267 -27.72 -17.15 -8.27
C LEU A 267 -28.98 -16.56 -8.92
N ASP A 268 -29.03 -15.24 -9.11
CA ASP A 268 -30.10 -14.54 -9.83
C ASP A 268 -30.35 -15.21 -11.21
N PRO A 269 -31.60 -15.54 -11.58
CA PRO A 269 -31.95 -16.09 -12.88
C PRO A 269 -31.51 -15.28 -14.10
N GLY A 270 -31.25 -13.98 -13.95
CA GLY A 270 -30.76 -13.07 -14.97
C GLY A 270 -29.24 -13.06 -15.16
N LEU A 271 -28.47 -13.66 -14.24
CA LEU A 271 -27.01 -13.73 -14.30
C LEU A 271 -26.50 -15.07 -14.84
N THR A 272 -25.30 -15.06 -15.42
CA THR A 272 -24.61 -16.19 -16.05
C THR A 272 -23.42 -16.63 -15.22
N ALA A 273 -23.38 -17.91 -14.83
CA ALA A 273 -22.23 -18.48 -14.13
C ALA A 273 -21.14 -18.90 -15.13
N HIS A 274 -19.98 -18.25 -15.07
CA HIS A 274 -18.80 -18.60 -15.85
C HIS A 274 -18.00 -19.67 -15.08
N VAL A 275 -17.55 -20.72 -15.78
CA VAL A 275 -16.99 -21.92 -15.11
C VAL A 275 -15.68 -22.36 -15.79
N GLU A 276 -14.56 -22.26 -15.07
CA GLU A 276 -13.27 -22.81 -15.48
C GLU A 276 -12.84 -23.96 -14.57
N TYR A 277 -12.21 -25.00 -15.13
CA TYR A 277 -11.53 -26.04 -14.35
C TYR A 277 -10.06 -25.67 -14.07
N SER A 278 -9.71 -25.42 -12.80
CA SER A 278 -8.36 -25.10 -12.31
C SER A 278 -7.73 -23.82 -12.90
N ASN A 279 -6.66 -23.34 -12.27
CA ASN A 279 -5.72 -22.38 -12.87
C ASN A 279 -4.31 -23.00 -12.95
N GLU A 280 -3.36 -22.30 -13.59
CA GLU A 280 -1.91 -22.60 -13.68
C GLU A 280 -1.55 -24.04 -14.12
N THR A 281 -2.39 -24.63 -14.98
CA THR A 281 -2.39 -26.05 -15.38
C THR A 281 -1.24 -26.44 -16.33
N TRP A 282 -0.44 -25.45 -16.75
CA TRP A 282 0.68 -25.57 -17.67
C TRP A 282 2.04 -25.42 -16.95
N ASN A 283 2.07 -24.68 -15.84
CA ASN A 283 3.27 -24.29 -15.13
C ASN A 283 3.67 -25.34 -14.07
N LYS A 284 4.83 -25.98 -14.26
CA LYS A 284 5.30 -27.08 -13.39
C LYS A 284 5.77 -26.62 -12.01
N SER A 285 5.87 -25.32 -11.74
CA SER A 285 6.07 -24.82 -10.37
C SER A 285 4.84 -25.03 -9.48
N PHE A 286 3.66 -25.29 -10.06
CA PHE A 286 2.43 -25.57 -9.31
C PHE A 286 2.18 -27.08 -9.17
N SER A 287 1.91 -27.50 -7.93
CA SER A 287 1.70 -28.92 -7.58
C SER A 287 0.50 -29.56 -8.30
N GLN A 288 -0.52 -28.77 -8.69
CA GLN A 288 -1.62 -29.31 -9.50
C GLN A 288 -1.17 -29.74 -10.89
N THR A 289 -0.18 -29.06 -11.50
CA THR A 289 0.32 -29.39 -12.84
C THR A 289 1.20 -30.62 -12.83
N GLU A 290 2.04 -30.79 -11.81
CA GLU A 290 2.78 -32.04 -11.60
C GLU A 290 1.84 -33.22 -11.31
N TRP A 291 0.75 -32.99 -10.56
CA TRP A 291 -0.28 -33.98 -10.32
C TRP A 291 -1.00 -34.37 -11.61
N MET A 292 -1.45 -33.42 -12.44
CA MET A 292 -2.09 -33.72 -13.73
C MET A 292 -1.14 -34.42 -14.72
N ASP A 293 0.14 -34.04 -14.75
CA ASP A 293 1.19 -34.72 -15.54
C ASP A 293 1.43 -36.16 -15.05
N THR A 294 1.24 -36.42 -13.75
CA THR A 294 1.26 -37.76 -13.17
C THR A 294 0.01 -38.56 -13.55
N GLN A 295 -1.18 -37.99 -13.40
CA GLN A 295 -2.45 -38.65 -13.75
C GLN A 295 -2.51 -39.03 -15.24
N ALA A 296 -2.06 -38.15 -16.14
CA ALA A 296 -1.97 -38.44 -17.58
C ALA A 296 -1.13 -39.70 -17.88
N LYS A 297 -0.01 -39.86 -17.18
CA LYS A 297 0.93 -40.99 -17.36
C LYS A 297 0.46 -42.27 -16.67
N GLU A 298 -0.28 -42.15 -15.57
CA GLU A 298 -0.91 -43.30 -14.91
C GLU A 298 -2.06 -43.86 -15.74
N LEU A 299 -2.87 -42.99 -16.37
CA LEU A 299 -4.00 -43.38 -17.21
C LEU A 299 -3.58 -43.89 -18.60
N TRP A 300 -2.67 -43.19 -19.28
CA TRP A 300 -2.36 -43.43 -20.70
C TRP A 300 -0.90 -43.83 -20.98
N GLY A 301 -0.08 -43.95 -19.93
CA GLY A 301 1.32 -44.32 -20.04
C GLY A 301 2.22 -43.21 -20.60
N THR A 302 3.43 -43.59 -21.03
CA THR A 302 4.48 -42.67 -21.50
C THR A 302 4.83 -42.84 -22.98
N ALA A 303 4.01 -43.59 -23.73
CA ALA A 303 4.20 -43.80 -25.16
C ALA A 303 3.75 -42.57 -25.96
N ARG A 304 4.42 -42.29 -27.08
CA ARG A 304 4.01 -41.21 -28.00
C ARG A 304 2.75 -41.62 -28.79
N VAL A 305 1.77 -40.74 -28.84
CA VAL A 305 0.60 -40.88 -29.72
C VAL A 305 0.90 -40.22 -31.06
N ASN A 306 0.62 -40.91 -32.17
CA ASN A 306 0.70 -40.41 -33.56
C ASN A 306 1.98 -39.65 -33.97
N GLY A 307 3.10 -39.87 -33.27
CA GLY A 307 4.38 -39.17 -33.50
C GLY A 307 4.56 -37.88 -32.69
N GLY A 308 3.50 -37.41 -32.02
CA GLY A 308 3.54 -36.30 -31.08
C GLY A 308 4.36 -36.57 -29.81
N PRO A 309 4.36 -35.65 -28.84
CA PRO A 309 4.87 -35.88 -27.49
C PRO A 309 4.07 -36.98 -26.75
N PRO A 310 4.59 -37.51 -25.64
CA PRO A 310 3.81 -38.43 -24.78
C PRO A 310 2.67 -37.69 -24.04
N PRO A 311 1.71 -38.44 -23.47
CA PRO A 311 0.71 -37.93 -22.55
C PRO A 311 1.32 -37.06 -21.42
N GLY A 312 0.64 -35.98 -21.08
CA GLY A 312 1.03 -35.07 -20.00
C GLY A 312 -0.13 -34.18 -19.51
N ASN A 313 0.19 -33.20 -18.68
CA ASN A 313 -0.76 -32.34 -17.98
C ASN A 313 -1.86 -31.73 -18.87
N LEU A 314 -1.52 -31.20 -20.05
CA LEU A 314 -2.51 -30.56 -20.93
C LEU A 314 -3.52 -31.53 -21.55
N ASP A 315 -3.19 -32.82 -21.72
CA ASP A 315 -4.14 -33.82 -22.22
C ASP A 315 -5.14 -34.23 -21.14
N PHE A 316 -4.65 -34.38 -19.90
CA PHE A 316 -5.49 -34.65 -18.74
C PHE A 316 -6.36 -33.44 -18.40
N TYR A 317 -5.82 -32.23 -18.51
CA TYR A 317 -6.57 -30.98 -18.42
C TYR A 317 -7.72 -30.93 -19.41
N ALA A 318 -7.47 -31.18 -20.71
CA ALA A 318 -8.49 -31.16 -21.74
C ALA A 318 -9.64 -32.14 -21.44
N MET A 319 -9.31 -33.37 -21.04
CA MET A 319 -10.30 -34.35 -20.58
C MET A 319 -11.08 -33.84 -19.37
N ARG A 320 -10.38 -33.41 -18.31
CA ARG A 320 -11.01 -33.13 -17.02
C ARG A 320 -11.82 -31.84 -17.03
N ALA A 321 -11.37 -30.82 -17.75
CA ALA A 321 -12.13 -29.59 -17.98
C ALA A 321 -13.45 -29.91 -18.72
N THR A 322 -13.40 -30.74 -19.78
CA THR A 322 -14.59 -31.16 -20.52
C THR A 322 -15.60 -31.86 -19.61
N GLN A 323 -15.15 -32.79 -18.76
CA GLN A 323 -16.01 -33.47 -17.78
C GLN A 323 -16.64 -32.52 -16.75
N VAL A 324 -15.90 -31.50 -16.31
CA VAL A 324 -16.42 -30.49 -15.37
C VAL A 324 -17.52 -29.66 -16.04
N ALA A 325 -17.32 -29.21 -17.27
CA ALA A 325 -18.34 -28.51 -18.04
C ALA A 325 -19.61 -29.38 -18.27
N GLU A 326 -19.45 -30.66 -18.66
CA GLU A 326 -20.59 -31.59 -18.79
C GLU A 326 -21.38 -31.77 -17.48
N ILE A 327 -20.73 -31.71 -16.30
CA ILE A 327 -21.41 -31.77 -15.00
C ILE A 327 -22.26 -30.51 -14.76
N TRP A 328 -21.75 -29.32 -15.12
CA TRP A 328 -22.50 -28.07 -14.98
C TRP A 328 -23.70 -28.03 -15.93
N ASP A 329 -23.51 -28.35 -17.21
CA ASP A 329 -24.58 -28.48 -18.20
C ASP A 329 -25.69 -29.44 -17.75
N HIS A 330 -25.31 -30.63 -17.28
CA HIS A 330 -26.26 -31.62 -16.79
C HIS A 330 -27.00 -31.13 -15.52
N THR A 331 -26.34 -30.34 -14.67
CA THR A 331 -26.90 -29.83 -13.42
C THR A 331 -27.89 -28.67 -13.65
N PHE A 332 -27.61 -27.77 -14.59
CA PHE A 332 -28.51 -26.69 -15.00
C PHE A 332 -29.59 -27.18 -15.98
N GLY A 333 -29.31 -28.25 -16.73
CA GLY A 333 -30.21 -28.85 -17.71
C GLY A 333 -30.59 -27.85 -18.79
N ALA A 334 -31.89 -27.63 -18.99
CA ALA A 334 -32.38 -26.68 -20.00
C ALA A 334 -32.02 -25.20 -19.71
N GLN A 335 -31.57 -24.87 -18.50
CA GLN A 335 -31.11 -23.52 -18.15
C GLN A 335 -29.66 -23.25 -18.57
N ALA A 336 -28.85 -24.28 -18.83
CA ALA A 336 -27.42 -24.12 -19.09
C ALA A 336 -27.16 -23.12 -20.23
N ALA A 337 -27.86 -23.29 -21.35
CA ALA A 337 -27.76 -22.46 -22.55
C ALA A 337 -28.07 -20.96 -22.39
N THR A 338 -28.49 -20.50 -21.21
CA THR A 338 -28.68 -19.07 -20.88
C THR A 338 -28.20 -18.67 -19.48
N ARG A 339 -27.54 -19.57 -18.73
CA ARG A 339 -27.10 -19.33 -17.34
C ARG A 339 -25.74 -19.94 -16.99
N VAL A 340 -25.10 -20.63 -17.93
CA VAL A 340 -23.75 -21.17 -17.79
C VAL A 340 -22.94 -20.73 -19.01
N ASP A 341 -21.72 -20.26 -18.78
CA ASP A 341 -20.69 -20.14 -19.80
C ASP A 341 -19.56 -21.10 -19.42
N ASN A 342 -19.41 -22.19 -20.17
CA ASN A 342 -18.33 -23.15 -19.93
C ASN A 342 -17.03 -22.57 -20.52
N VAL A 343 -16.09 -22.21 -19.66
CA VAL A 343 -14.85 -21.53 -20.02
C VAL A 343 -13.65 -22.48 -20.04
N LEU A 344 -12.98 -22.54 -21.18
CA LEU A 344 -11.70 -23.23 -21.35
C LEU A 344 -10.55 -22.24 -21.28
N GLY A 345 -9.75 -22.30 -20.22
CA GLY A 345 -8.48 -21.57 -20.17
C GLY A 345 -7.51 -22.04 -21.25
N ALA A 346 -7.00 -21.12 -22.07
CA ALA A 346 -5.89 -21.40 -23.00
C ALA A 346 -4.57 -21.66 -22.26
N GLN A 347 -4.45 -21.12 -21.03
CA GLN A 347 -3.45 -21.41 -19.99
C GLN A 347 -1.98 -21.05 -20.34
N ASN A 348 -1.47 -21.39 -21.52
CA ASN A 348 -0.12 -21.01 -21.98
C ASN A 348 -0.10 -19.94 -23.09
N GLY A 349 -1.26 -19.36 -23.43
CA GLY A 349 -1.41 -18.32 -24.46
C GLY A 349 -1.03 -18.74 -25.89
N SER A 350 -0.87 -20.04 -26.17
CA SER A 350 -0.36 -20.51 -27.46
C SER A 350 -1.44 -21.20 -28.28
N TRP A 351 -1.83 -20.56 -29.39
CA TRP A 351 -2.79 -21.08 -30.38
C TRP A 351 -2.47 -22.52 -30.82
N TRP A 352 -1.18 -22.88 -30.94
CA TRP A 352 -0.78 -24.22 -31.39
C TRP A 352 -1.15 -25.29 -30.36
N TRP A 353 -0.95 -25.03 -29.07
CA TRP A 353 -1.30 -25.98 -28.01
C TRP A 353 -2.81 -26.07 -27.81
N LEU A 354 -3.51 -24.93 -27.91
CA LEU A 354 -4.97 -24.89 -27.90
C LEU A 354 -5.55 -25.76 -29.01
N GLU A 355 -5.14 -25.55 -30.27
CA GLU A 355 -5.61 -26.32 -31.43
C GLU A 355 -5.19 -27.80 -31.36
N ASN A 356 -3.89 -28.07 -31.16
CA ASN A 356 -3.29 -29.39 -31.43
C ASN A 356 -3.18 -30.31 -30.20
N ARG A 357 -3.62 -29.87 -29.02
CA ARG A 357 -3.62 -30.70 -27.80
C ARG A 357 -4.90 -30.59 -26.98
N ILE A 358 -5.41 -29.36 -26.82
CA ILE A 358 -6.57 -29.12 -25.94
C ILE A 358 -7.87 -29.36 -26.72
N LEU A 359 -8.17 -28.56 -27.74
CA LEU A 359 -9.42 -28.64 -28.50
C LEU A 359 -9.58 -29.92 -29.32
N ASN A 360 -8.48 -30.47 -29.85
CA ASN A 360 -8.54 -31.73 -30.62
C ASN A 360 -8.63 -33.00 -29.73
N GLY A 361 -8.17 -32.91 -28.48
CA GLY A 361 -8.07 -34.03 -27.53
C GLY A 361 -7.42 -35.32 -28.09
N GLU A 362 -6.46 -35.23 -29.02
CA GLU A 362 -5.96 -36.39 -29.79
C GLU A 362 -5.45 -37.53 -28.88
N VAL A 363 -4.72 -37.18 -27.82
CA VAL A 363 -4.17 -38.15 -26.86
C VAL A 363 -5.28 -38.87 -26.10
N TRP A 364 -6.33 -38.15 -25.68
CA TRP A 364 -7.49 -38.74 -25.00
C TRP A 364 -8.26 -39.66 -25.97
N GLN A 365 -8.58 -39.17 -27.18
CA GLN A 365 -9.29 -39.95 -28.19
C GLN A 365 -8.56 -41.25 -28.57
N ALA A 366 -7.23 -41.22 -28.67
CA ALA A 366 -6.45 -42.39 -29.05
C ALA A 366 -6.36 -43.47 -27.95
N ASN A 367 -6.36 -43.06 -26.67
CA ASN A 367 -6.17 -43.98 -25.54
C ASN A 367 -7.48 -44.40 -24.86
N ASP A 368 -8.51 -43.54 -24.89
CA ASP A 368 -9.85 -43.84 -24.36
C ASP A 368 -10.98 -43.33 -25.29
N PRO A 369 -11.13 -43.94 -26.49
CA PRO A 369 -12.21 -43.59 -27.43
C PRO A 369 -13.61 -43.97 -26.92
N GLY A 370 -13.74 -44.66 -25.78
CA GLY A 370 -15.01 -45.07 -25.21
C GLY A 370 -15.71 -43.96 -24.41
N HIS A 371 -14.93 -43.06 -23.83
CA HIS A 371 -15.42 -41.92 -23.03
C HIS A 371 -15.04 -40.56 -23.64
N PHE A 372 -14.34 -40.54 -24.78
CA PHE A 372 -13.95 -39.31 -25.46
C PHE A 372 -15.16 -38.45 -25.86
N VAL A 373 -15.17 -37.22 -25.36
CA VAL A 373 -16.04 -36.11 -25.80
C VAL A 373 -15.14 -35.04 -26.41
N SER A 374 -15.56 -34.43 -27.51
CA SER A 374 -14.76 -33.40 -28.17
C SER A 374 -14.81 -32.11 -27.34
N PRO A 375 -13.67 -31.58 -26.83
CA PRO A 375 -13.69 -30.38 -25.98
C PRO A 375 -14.34 -29.18 -26.69
N ALA A 376 -14.03 -28.99 -27.98
CA ALA A 376 -14.63 -27.96 -28.84
C ALA A 376 -16.15 -28.12 -29.11
N SER A 377 -16.84 -29.06 -28.46
CA SER A 377 -18.31 -29.22 -28.54
C SER A 377 -19.03 -29.05 -27.20
N VAL A 378 -18.29 -28.68 -26.14
CA VAL A 378 -18.80 -28.54 -24.76
C VAL A 378 -18.55 -27.13 -24.20
N PHE A 379 -17.42 -26.50 -24.55
CA PHE A 379 -17.14 -25.13 -24.11
C PHE A 379 -17.90 -24.09 -24.95
N ASP A 380 -18.22 -22.95 -24.33
CA ASP A 380 -18.79 -21.77 -24.95
C ASP A 380 -17.69 -20.72 -25.23
N SER A 381 -16.71 -20.63 -24.33
CA SER A 381 -15.65 -19.63 -24.35
C SER A 381 -14.26 -20.24 -24.21
N VAL A 382 -13.27 -19.59 -24.84
CA VAL A 382 -11.85 -19.77 -24.57
C VAL A 382 -11.30 -18.50 -23.92
N ALA A 383 -10.69 -18.65 -22.75
CA ALA A 383 -10.11 -17.56 -22.02
C ALA A 383 -8.59 -17.45 -22.21
N VAL A 384 -8.10 -16.21 -22.37
CA VAL A 384 -6.67 -15.89 -22.50
C VAL A 384 -6.22 -14.88 -21.45
N THR A 385 -4.91 -14.66 -21.32
CA THR A 385 -4.41 -13.47 -20.63
C THR A 385 -4.38 -12.27 -21.58
N THR A 386 -4.60 -11.07 -21.05
CA THR A 386 -4.34 -9.80 -21.74
C THR A 386 -3.10 -9.07 -21.20
N TYR A 387 -2.28 -9.77 -20.40
CA TYR A 387 -1.05 -9.26 -19.84
C TYR A 387 -0.05 -8.74 -20.88
N PHE A 388 0.49 -7.54 -20.65
CA PHE A 388 1.54 -6.94 -21.47
C PHE A 388 2.81 -6.60 -20.65
N GLY A 389 3.95 -6.49 -21.35
CA GLY A 389 5.22 -6.01 -20.80
C GLY A 389 6.10 -7.02 -20.08
N GLN A 390 5.70 -8.29 -20.01
CA GLN A 390 6.48 -9.40 -19.39
C GLN A 390 7.95 -9.44 -19.85
N ALA A 391 8.23 -9.09 -21.10
CA ALA A 391 9.58 -9.05 -21.66
C ALA A 391 10.55 -8.14 -20.90
N MET A 392 10.09 -7.04 -20.28
CA MET A 392 10.98 -6.13 -19.53
C MET A 392 11.63 -6.83 -18.34
N MET A 393 10.93 -7.79 -17.73
CA MET A 393 11.44 -8.55 -16.59
C MET A 393 12.01 -9.90 -16.99
N ALA A 394 11.52 -10.51 -18.07
CA ALA A 394 12.01 -11.79 -18.56
C ALA A 394 13.31 -11.69 -19.39
N ASP A 395 13.49 -10.65 -20.21
CA ASP A 395 14.70 -10.44 -21.01
C ASP A 395 15.76 -9.69 -20.20
N SER A 396 16.94 -10.29 -20.03
CA SER A 396 18.01 -9.70 -19.22
C SER A 396 18.69 -8.49 -19.87
N GLY A 397 18.59 -8.32 -21.20
CA GLY A 397 19.07 -7.16 -21.92
C GLY A 397 18.14 -5.97 -21.71
N LEU A 398 16.83 -6.16 -22.00
CA LEU A 398 15.82 -5.11 -21.80
C LEU A 398 15.74 -4.68 -20.33
N ARG A 399 15.87 -5.61 -19.38
CA ARG A 399 15.93 -5.31 -17.95
C ARG A 399 17.17 -4.51 -17.54
N ALA A 400 18.32 -4.81 -18.15
CA ALA A 400 19.56 -4.07 -17.90
C ALA A 400 19.53 -2.68 -18.57
N ASP A 401 18.86 -2.54 -19.70
CA ASP A 401 18.66 -1.24 -20.38
C ASP A 401 17.63 -0.38 -19.64
N LEU A 402 16.57 -0.97 -19.07
CA LEU A 402 15.64 -0.28 -18.17
C LEU A 402 16.35 0.21 -16.90
N LEU A 403 17.18 -0.62 -16.26
CA LEU A 403 17.99 -0.19 -15.11
C LEU A 403 18.99 0.92 -15.46
N LYS A 404 19.52 0.96 -16.69
CA LYS A 404 20.33 2.10 -17.16
C LYS A 404 19.48 3.34 -17.37
N ALA A 405 18.27 3.21 -17.94
CA ALA A 405 17.35 4.33 -18.12
C ALA A 405 16.91 4.93 -16.78
N ILE A 406 16.62 4.10 -15.78
CA ILE A 406 16.30 4.54 -14.40
C ILE A 406 17.50 5.24 -13.75
N ALA A 407 18.73 4.77 -14.02
CA ALA A 407 19.95 5.33 -13.44
C ALA A 407 20.60 6.46 -14.28
N ASP A 408 20.03 6.84 -15.43
CA ASP A 408 20.51 7.92 -16.29
C ASP A 408 19.48 9.05 -16.29
N PRO A 409 19.71 10.15 -15.54
CA PRO A 409 18.74 11.24 -15.41
C PRO A 409 18.45 11.96 -16.74
N ASN A 410 19.26 11.74 -17.78
CA ASN A 410 19.04 12.28 -19.12
C ASN A 410 18.05 11.43 -19.95
N VAL A 411 17.60 10.30 -19.41
CA VAL A 411 16.66 9.39 -20.07
C VAL A 411 15.36 9.41 -19.29
N ASP A 412 14.28 9.87 -19.93
CA ASP A 412 12.93 9.62 -19.43
C ASP A 412 12.65 8.11 -19.49
N ALA A 413 12.86 7.45 -18.36
CA ALA A 413 12.67 6.01 -18.21
C ALA A 413 11.20 5.60 -18.40
N SER A 414 10.24 6.47 -18.06
CA SER A 414 8.80 6.25 -18.26
C SER A 414 8.46 6.28 -19.74
N ALA A 415 8.87 7.31 -20.48
CA ALA A 415 8.67 7.38 -21.93
C ALA A 415 9.44 6.27 -22.67
N TRP A 416 10.66 5.93 -22.23
CA TRP A 416 11.42 4.79 -22.78
C TRP A 416 10.65 3.48 -22.59
N LEU A 417 10.11 3.23 -21.40
CA LEU A 417 9.35 2.04 -21.08
C LEU A 417 8.03 1.99 -21.87
N THR A 418 7.30 3.09 -21.95
CA THR A 418 6.10 3.27 -22.79
C THR A 418 6.39 2.97 -24.26
N GLN A 419 7.54 3.40 -24.78
CA GLN A 419 8.00 3.05 -26.13
C GLN A 419 8.23 1.54 -26.29
N LYS A 420 8.79 0.84 -25.29
CA LYS A 420 8.96 -0.63 -25.36
C LYS A 420 7.65 -1.38 -25.27
N MET A 421 6.65 -0.85 -24.55
CA MET A 421 5.30 -1.43 -24.49
C MET A 421 4.52 -1.31 -25.81
N THR A 422 4.94 -0.43 -26.71
CA THR A 422 4.29 -0.15 -28.00
C THR A 422 5.15 -0.55 -29.21
N ASP A 423 6.36 -1.08 -29.02
CA ASP A 423 7.23 -1.56 -30.10
C ASP A 423 6.81 -2.98 -30.55
N PRO A 424 6.32 -3.17 -31.80
CA PRO A 424 5.88 -4.49 -32.30
C PRO A 424 7.03 -5.51 -32.44
N ASN A 425 8.29 -5.13 -32.25
CA ASN A 425 9.44 -6.03 -32.24
C ASN A 425 9.80 -6.53 -30.83
N VAL A 426 9.22 -5.93 -29.78
CA VAL A 426 9.35 -6.38 -28.38
C VAL A 426 8.23 -7.39 -28.12
N TRP A 427 8.59 -8.61 -27.75
CA TRP A 427 7.58 -9.62 -27.40
C TRP A 427 6.81 -9.19 -26.14
N SER A 428 5.54 -9.59 -26.01
CA SER A 428 4.60 -9.11 -24.99
C SER A 428 4.33 -7.60 -24.97
N SER A 429 4.77 -6.82 -25.95
CA SER A 429 4.23 -5.48 -26.20
C SER A 429 2.75 -5.57 -26.61
N ILE A 430 2.01 -4.45 -26.54
CA ILE A 430 0.59 -4.41 -26.92
C ILE A 430 0.37 -4.92 -28.37
N PRO A 431 1.16 -4.52 -29.39
CA PRO A 431 1.01 -5.06 -30.74
C PRO A 431 1.38 -6.56 -30.87
N ASP A 432 2.32 -7.08 -30.08
CA ASP A 432 2.66 -8.50 -30.10
C ASP A 432 1.55 -9.38 -29.48
N ILE A 433 0.90 -8.92 -28.41
CA ILE A 433 -0.24 -9.66 -27.82
C ILE A 433 -1.51 -9.55 -28.67
N GLU A 434 -1.76 -8.41 -29.32
CA GLU A 434 -2.84 -8.26 -30.30
C GLU A 434 -2.72 -9.31 -31.42
N ALA A 435 -1.51 -9.49 -31.97
CA ALA A 435 -1.22 -10.51 -32.98
C ALA A 435 -1.43 -11.94 -32.47
N ARG A 436 -1.18 -12.21 -31.17
CA ARG A 436 -1.45 -13.51 -30.54
C ARG A 436 -2.96 -13.76 -30.37
N TRP A 437 -3.73 -12.76 -29.93
CA TRP A 437 -5.18 -12.87 -29.83
C TRP A 437 -5.81 -13.14 -31.20
N ALA A 438 -5.38 -12.44 -32.24
CA ALA A 438 -5.83 -12.69 -33.61
C ALA A 438 -5.50 -14.12 -34.09
N ALA A 439 -4.33 -14.66 -33.72
CA ALA A 439 -3.98 -16.05 -34.02
C ALA A 439 -4.85 -17.05 -33.25
N ILE A 440 -5.18 -16.78 -31.98
CA ILE A 440 -6.11 -17.60 -31.19
C ILE A 440 -7.53 -17.53 -31.78
N LYS A 441 -8.01 -16.34 -32.15
CA LYS A 441 -9.34 -16.15 -32.76
C LYS A 441 -9.49 -16.92 -34.08
N SER A 442 -8.40 -17.08 -34.85
CA SER A 442 -8.40 -17.93 -36.05
C SER A 442 -8.66 -19.42 -35.80
N VAL A 443 -8.51 -19.89 -34.54
CA VAL A 443 -8.80 -21.26 -34.08
C VAL A 443 -10.17 -21.33 -33.38
N THR A 444 -10.59 -20.28 -32.65
CA THR A 444 -11.87 -20.26 -31.90
C THR A 444 -13.08 -19.97 -32.79
N ASP A 445 -12.98 -19.02 -33.73
CA ASP A 445 -14.08 -18.66 -34.64
C ASP A 445 -14.64 -19.86 -35.43
N PRO A 446 -13.82 -20.75 -36.03
CA PRO A 446 -14.33 -21.93 -36.75
C PRO A 446 -14.97 -22.99 -35.84
N ALA A 447 -14.66 -22.96 -34.53
CA ALA A 447 -15.26 -23.81 -33.52
C ALA A 447 -16.54 -23.20 -32.92
N GLY A 448 -16.80 -21.90 -33.14
CA GLY A 448 -17.92 -21.17 -32.54
C GLY A 448 -17.67 -20.75 -31.09
N LEU A 449 -16.41 -20.73 -30.64
CA LEU A 449 -16.01 -20.40 -29.28
C LEU A 449 -15.74 -18.90 -29.15
N LYS A 450 -16.29 -18.27 -28.11
CA LYS A 450 -15.98 -16.87 -27.73
C LYS A 450 -14.52 -16.73 -27.30
N LEU A 451 -13.91 -15.57 -27.51
CA LEU A 451 -12.61 -15.18 -26.95
C LEU A 451 -12.79 -14.19 -25.79
N ILE A 452 -12.50 -14.63 -24.56
CA ILE A 452 -12.62 -13.81 -23.34
C ILE A 452 -11.28 -13.73 -22.58
N ALA A 453 -11.19 -12.91 -21.53
CA ALA A 453 -9.97 -12.73 -20.74
C ALA A 453 -10.15 -13.21 -19.30
N TYR A 454 -9.26 -14.06 -18.79
CA TYR A 454 -9.32 -14.52 -17.38
C TYR A 454 -8.46 -13.69 -16.43
N GLU A 455 -7.44 -13.01 -16.96
CA GLU A 455 -6.44 -12.24 -16.23
C GLU A 455 -5.84 -11.18 -17.19
N GLY A 456 -5.65 -9.95 -16.74
CA GLY A 456 -5.30 -8.84 -17.62
C GLY A 456 -4.67 -7.62 -16.95
N GLY A 457 -4.06 -6.76 -17.78
CA GLY A 457 -3.37 -5.54 -17.35
C GLY A 457 -1.85 -5.59 -17.55
N GLN A 458 -1.12 -4.81 -16.76
CA GLN A 458 0.35 -4.78 -16.79
C GLN A 458 0.95 -6.09 -16.22
N HIS A 459 2.13 -6.49 -16.70
CA HIS A 459 2.92 -7.62 -16.14
C HIS A 459 4.42 -7.28 -16.04
N ILE A 460 4.74 -6.03 -15.70
CA ILE A 460 6.07 -5.42 -15.77
C ILE A 460 6.89 -5.48 -14.47
N GLN A 461 6.35 -6.05 -13.39
CA GLN A 461 7.03 -6.19 -12.09
C GLN A 461 6.95 -7.66 -11.63
N GLN A 462 8.08 -8.36 -11.53
CA GLN A 462 8.10 -9.82 -11.29
C GLN A 462 9.24 -10.34 -10.42
N ALA A 463 8.88 -11.25 -9.51
CA ALA A 463 9.77 -11.84 -8.50
C ALA A 463 11.03 -12.54 -9.03
N TYR A 464 10.91 -13.37 -10.09
CA TYR A 464 12.04 -14.20 -10.55
C TYR A 464 13.18 -13.37 -11.18
N ALA A 465 12.90 -12.15 -11.62
CA ALA A 465 13.85 -11.29 -12.31
C ALA A 465 14.84 -10.60 -11.34
N LEU A 466 14.51 -10.56 -10.05
CA LEU A 466 15.26 -9.86 -9.01
C LEU A 466 16.47 -10.65 -8.48
N GLY A 467 16.50 -11.98 -8.66
CA GLY A 467 17.50 -12.86 -8.04
C GLY A 467 18.96 -12.64 -8.46
N THR A 468 19.20 -11.83 -9.50
CA THR A 468 20.54 -11.45 -9.99
C THR A 468 20.90 -9.98 -9.74
N MET A 469 20.02 -9.19 -9.12
CA MET A 469 20.20 -7.75 -8.86
C MET A 469 20.82 -7.51 -7.47
N THR A 470 21.38 -6.32 -7.26
CA THR A 470 21.72 -5.83 -5.92
C THR A 470 20.47 -5.36 -5.17
N SER A 471 20.52 -5.25 -3.84
CA SER A 471 19.39 -4.74 -3.05
C SER A 471 18.97 -3.32 -3.48
N GLY A 472 19.93 -2.47 -3.84
CA GLY A 472 19.67 -1.13 -4.41
C GLY A 472 18.89 -1.23 -5.71
N GLN A 473 19.41 -1.96 -6.71
CA GLN A 473 18.73 -2.17 -8.00
C GLN A 473 17.31 -2.75 -7.86
N VAL A 474 17.07 -3.61 -6.85
CA VAL A 474 15.72 -4.10 -6.55
C VAL A 474 14.83 -3.00 -5.97
N SER A 475 15.38 -2.13 -5.12
CA SER A 475 14.67 -0.98 -4.56
C SER A 475 14.31 0.04 -5.65
N ASP A 476 15.30 0.51 -6.41
CA ASP A 476 15.17 1.53 -7.46
C ASP A 476 14.11 1.10 -8.48
N LEU A 477 14.20 -0.15 -8.95
CA LEU A 477 13.23 -0.72 -9.89
C LEU A 477 11.85 -0.92 -9.27
N THR A 478 11.76 -1.24 -7.97
CA THR A 478 10.46 -1.41 -7.29
C THR A 478 9.74 -0.09 -7.12
N HIS A 479 10.44 0.98 -6.74
CA HIS A 479 9.87 2.33 -6.63
C HIS A 479 9.42 2.83 -8.01
N PHE A 480 10.34 2.87 -8.98
CA PHE A 480 10.04 3.33 -10.35
C PHE A 480 8.84 2.60 -10.97
N LEU A 481 8.77 1.28 -10.89
CA LEU A 481 7.64 0.53 -11.45
C LEU A 481 6.33 0.78 -10.69
N THR A 482 6.38 0.98 -9.38
CA THR A 482 5.19 1.28 -8.57
C THR A 482 4.56 2.61 -9.00
N ASP A 483 5.39 3.64 -9.19
CA ASP A 483 4.93 4.96 -9.64
C ASP A 483 4.50 4.95 -11.10
N TYR A 484 5.27 4.29 -11.97
CA TYR A 484 4.95 4.16 -13.39
C TYR A 484 3.60 3.45 -13.62
N ILE A 485 3.27 2.39 -12.87
CA ILE A 485 1.96 1.70 -12.96
C ILE A 485 0.78 2.62 -12.59
N ARG A 486 1.04 3.65 -11.77
CA ARG A 486 0.05 4.64 -11.31
C ARG A 486 0.02 5.89 -12.19
N SER A 487 0.86 5.98 -13.22
CA SER A 487 1.05 7.19 -14.04
C SER A 487 0.02 7.37 -15.16
N GLY A 488 0.02 8.57 -15.77
CA GLY A 488 -0.73 8.84 -17.00
C GLY A 488 -0.21 8.10 -18.24
N ASP A 489 1.06 7.67 -18.24
CA ASP A 489 1.63 6.81 -19.29
C ASP A 489 0.99 5.43 -19.24
N MET A 490 0.85 4.85 -18.05
CA MET A 490 0.17 3.56 -17.87
C MET A 490 -1.31 3.65 -18.25
N ALA A 491 -1.99 4.74 -17.91
CA ALA A 491 -3.36 4.99 -18.40
C ALA A 491 -3.39 5.02 -19.95
N SER A 492 -2.45 5.71 -20.59
CA SER A 492 -2.34 5.77 -22.06
C SER A 492 -2.07 4.41 -22.71
N LEU A 493 -1.39 3.49 -22.02
CA LEU A 493 -1.22 2.10 -22.44
C LEU A 493 -2.49 1.26 -22.23
N TYR A 494 -3.19 1.46 -21.11
CA TYR A 494 -4.47 0.79 -20.85
C TYR A 494 -5.56 1.20 -21.86
N GLN A 495 -5.61 2.46 -22.31
CA GLN A 495 -6.49 2.87 -23.42
C GLN A 495 -6.19 2.08 -24.70
N GLN A 496 -4.90 1.97 -25.09
CA GLN A 496 -4.52 1.19 -26.27
C GLN A 496 -4.85 -0.30 -26.13
N LEU A 497 -4.69 -0.86 -24.92
CA LEU A 497 -5.06 -2.23 -24.62
C LEU A 497 -6.57 -2.45 -24.73
N TRP A 498 -7.38 -1.51 -24.23
CA TRP A 498 -8.84 -1.50 -24.33
C TRP A 498 -9.31 -1.40 -25.79
N ASP A 499 -8.74 -0.47 -26.55
CA ASP A 499 -9.04 -0.26 -27.97
C ASP A 499 -8.69 -1.49 -28.82
N ALA A 500 -7.59 -2.18 -28.50
CA ALA A 500 -7.20 -3.42 -29.17
C ALA A 500 -8.08 -4.61 -28.75
N TRP A 501 -8.36 -4.75 -27.45
CA TRP A 501 -9.18 -5.84 -26.91
C TRP A 501 -10.62 -5.79 -27.44
N SER A 502 -11.25 -4.61 -27.42
CA SER A 502 -12.62 -4.39 -27.90
C SER A 502 -12.84 -4.63 -29.39
N GLN A 503 -11.76 -4.72 -30.18
CA GLN A 503 -11.82 -5.08 -31.61
C GLN A 503 -11.75 -6.59 -31.89
N VAL A 504 -11.29 -7.40 -30.93
CA VAL A 504 -11.00 -8.84 -31.13
C VAL A 504 -11.76 -9.75 -30.17
N SER A 505 -12.13 -9.28 -28.98
CA SER A 505 -12.77 -10.11 -27.96
C SER A 505 -14.27 -10.22 -28.11
N ASP A 506 -14.82 -11.24 -27.46
CA ASP A 506 -16.26 -11.52 -27.35
C ASP A 506 -16.69 -11.46 -25.87
N GLY A 507 -15.97 -10.69 -25.04
CA GLY A 507 -16.21 -10.52 -23.60
C GLY A 507 -15.61 -9.22 -23.02
N PRO A 508 -15.83 -8.93 -21.73
CA PRO A 508 -15.42 -7.69 -21.07
C PRO A 508 -13.90 -7.48 -21.04
N PHE A 509 -13.48 -6.26 -20.73
CA PHE A 509 -12.08 -5.96 -20.43
C PHE A 509 -11.75 -6.42 -19.00
N MET A 510 -10.81 -7.34 -18.85
CA MET A 510 -10.42 -7.90 -17.55
C MET A 510 -9.24 -7.14 -16.94
N GLN A 511 -9.42 -6.60 -15.74
CA GLN A 511 -8.35 -6.07 -14.89
C GLN A 511 -8.06 -7.09 -13.77
N TYR A 512 -6.85 -7.64 -13.74
CA TYR A 512 -6.44 -8.55 -12.67
C TYR A 512 -6.05 -7.77 -11.42
N GLY A 513 -6.91 -7.83 -10.41
CA GLY A 513 -6.73 -7.22 -9.11
C GLY A 513 -7.58 -5.98 -8.90
N ASP A 514 -8.42 -6.04 -7.86
CA ASP A 514 -9.16 -4.93 -7.27
C ASP A 514 -8.21 -4.04 -6.44
N VAL A 515 -8.01 -4.31 -5.14
CA VAL A 515 -7.21 -3.46 -4.25
C VAL A 515 -6.06 -4.27 -3.65
N GLN A 516 -4.81 -3.88 -3.92
CA GLN A 516 -3.64 -4.56 -3.38
C GLN A 516 -2.43 -3.62 -3.29
N ALA A 517 -1.81 -3.56 -2.11
CA ALA A 517 -0.55 -2.82 -1.93
C ALA A 517 0.55 -3.32 -2.89
N PRO A 518 1.31 -2.41 -3.51
CA PRO A 518 2.46 -2.76 -4.33
C PRO A 518 3.55 -3.43 -3.49
N SER A 519 4.34 -4.28 -4.13
CA SER A 519 5.53 -4.87 -3.52
C SER A 519 6.58 -5.16 -4.59
N LYS A 520 7.82 -5.46 -4.18
CA LYS A 520 8.86 -5.98 -5.08
C LYS A 520 8.43 -7.26 -5.85
N TRP A 521 7.38 -7.95 -5.40
CA TRP A 521 6.87 -9.14 -6.06
C TRP A 521 5.81 -8.84 -7.14
N GLY A 522 5.26 -7.61 -7.17
CA GLY A 522 4.26 -7.14 -8.12
C GLY A 522 3.33 -6.06 -7.54
N SER A 523 2.62 -5.37 -8.43
CA SER A 523 1.60 -4.34 -8.12
C SER A 523 0.37 -4.56 -9.02
N TRP A 524 -0.48 -5.49 -8.61
CA TRP A 524 -1.56 -6.01 -9.47
C TRP A 524 -2.84 -5.19 -9.39
N GLY A 525 -3.27 -4.87 -8.16
CA GLY A 525 -4.51 -4.12 -7.90
C GLY A 525 -4.64 -2.85 -8.73
N ILE A 526 -5.86 -2.53 -9.15
CA ILE A 526 -6.19 -1.25 -9.78
C ILE A 526 -5.95 -0.09 -8.80
N LEU A 527 -6.19 -0.33 -7.50
CA LEU A 527 -5.88 0.54 -6.37
C LEU A 527 -4.84 -0.11 -5.44
N SER A 528 -4.04 0.70 -4.73
CA SER A 528 -3.15 0.22 -3.66
C SER A 528 -3.86 0.03 -2.31
N ALA A 529 -4.91 0.83 -2.07
CA ALA A 529 -5.70 0.89 -0.85
C ALA A 529 -7.11 1.40 -1.14
N LEU A 530 -8.06 1.20 -0.22
CA LEU A 530 -9.34 1.90 -0.26
C LEU A 530 -9.10 3.42 -0.14
N GLY A 531 -9.76 4.20 -0.99
CA GLY A 531 -9.56 5.66 -1.10
C GLY A 531 -8.34 6.09 -1.93
N ASP A 532 -7.57 5.16 -2.50
CA ASP A 532 -6.52 5.47 -3.47
C ASP A 532 -7.11 6.07 -4.76
N VAL A 533 -6.39 7.02 -5.37
CA VAL A 533 -6.78 7.66 -6.64
C VAL A 533 -5.58 7.67 -7.58
N ASN A 534 -5.75 7.09 -8.77
CA ASN A 534 -4.73 7.12 -9.82
C ASN A 534 -5.34 7.22 -11.24
N PRO A 535 -4.64 7.86 -12.20
CA PRO A 535 -5.08 8.00 -13.59
C PRO A 535 -5.53 6.71 -14.29
N ARG A 536 -4.92 5.56 -13.98
CA ARG A 536 -5.30 4.26 -14.59
C ARG A 536 -6.67 3.78 -14.11
N ALA A 537 -6.97 3.92 -12.81
CA ALA A 537 -8.29 3.64 -12.25
C ALA A 537 -9.35 4.58 -12.86
N GLN A 538 -9.11 5.89 -12.79
CA GLN A 538 -10.01 6.91 -13.35
C GLN A 538 -10.32 6.70 -14.84
N LEU A 539 -9.34 6.21 -15.62
CA LEU A 539 -9.55 5.86 -17.02
C LEU A 539 -10.47 4.65 -17.18
N LEU A 540 -10.25 3.57 -16.43
CA LEU A 540 -11.09 2.37 -16.54
C LEU A 540 -12.52 2.65 -16.07
N ASP A 541 -12.72 3.43 -15.01
CA ASP A 541 -14.03 3.88 -14.56
C ASP A 541 -14.74 4.70 -15.66
N HIS A 542 -14.02 5.65 -16.27
CA HIS A 542 -14.54 6.45 -17.38
C HIS A 542 -14.90 5.61 -18.61
N LEU A 543 -14.05 4.66 -18.98
CA LEU A 543 -14.31 3.75 -20.11
C LEU A 543 -15.49 2.83 -19.83
N ASN A 544 -15.64 2.33 -18.61
CA ASN A 544 -16.77 1.51 -18.19
C ASN A 544 -18.09 2.29 -18.27
N GLN A 545 -18.10 3.55 -17.80
CA GLN A 545 -19.28 4.43 -17.81
C GLN A 545 -19.68 4.95 -19.20
N THR A 546 -18.75 5.00 -20.17
CA THR A 546 -18.98 5.63 -21.48
C THR A 546 -18.98 4.68 -22.67
N SER A 547 -18.45 3.47 -22.50
CA SER A 547 -18.51 2.41 -23.50
C SER A 547 -19.87 1.71 -23.49
N HIS A 548 -20.26 1.19 -24.66
CA HIS A 548 -21.27 0.15 -24.76
C HIS A 548 -20.58 -1.22 -24.88
N SER A 549 -21.23 -2.28 -24.45
CA SER A 549 -20.71 -3.64 -24.65
C SER A 549 -20.51 -3.93 -26.15
N TRP A 550 -19.25 -4.20 -26.54
CA TRP A 550 -18.91 -4.73 -27.86
C TRP A 550 -19.20 -6.22 -27.99
N PHE A 551 -19.52 -6.86 -26.86
CA PHE A 551 -19.78 -8.28 -26.68
C PHE A 551 -21.22 -8.51 -26.18
N GLY A 552 -21.93 -9.46 -26.78
CA GLY A 552 -23.16 -9.98 -26.20
C GLY A 552 -24.42 -9.08 -26.29
N ASP A 553 -25.11 -8.98 -25.16
CA ASP A 553 -26.56 -8.75 -25.05
C ASP A 553 -27.02 -7.29 -25.04
N GLY A 554 -26.09 -6.33 -24.91
CA GLY A 554 -26.40 -4.91 -24.72
C GLY A 554 -26.86 -4.56 -23.30
N GLY A 555 -26.55 -5.44 -22.33
CA GLY A 555 -26.82 -5.22 -20.91
C GLY A 555 -28.29 -5.36 -20.50
N GLY A 556 -28.62 -4.80 -19.34
CA GLY A 556 -29.96 -4.75 -18.76
C GLY A 556 -29.93 -4.42 -17.27
N SER A 557 -31.09 -4.26 -16.65
CA SER A 557 -31.22 -3.92 -15.22
C SER A 557 -30.82 -5.05 -14.27
N GLN A 558 -30.50 -6.25 -14.77
CA GLN A 558 -29.86 -7.29 -13.96
C GLN A 558 -28.49 -6.82 -13.44
N TYR A 559 -27.75 -6.03 -14.23
CA TYR A 559 -26.42 -5.48 -13.90
C TYR A 559 -26.41 -4.29 -12.93
N GLN A 560 -27.57 -3.89 -12.43
CA GLN A 560 -27.71 -2.82 -11.45
C GLN A 560 -27.80 -3.37 -10.03
N GLN A 561 -27.16 -2.70 -9.08
CA GLN A 561 -27.14 -3.02 -7.65
C GLN A 561 -28.28 -2.32 -6.89
N GLY A 562 -28.50 -2.72 -5.63
CA GLY A 562 -29.30 -1.94 -4.67
C GLY A 562 -28.48 -0.85 -3.99
N VAL A 563 -29.07 -0.21 -2.99
CA VAL A 563 -28.44 0.89 -2.24
C VAL A 563 -28.06 0.49 -0.82
N ILE A 564 -26.93 1.04 -0.35
CA ILE A 564 -26.52 0.99 1.06
C ILE A 564 -26.70 2.39 1.63
N LYS A 565 -27.49 2.53 2.71
CA LYS A 565 -27.81 3.82 3.34
C LYS A 565 -27.75 3.70 4.86
N ILE A 566 -27.11 4.68 5.50
CA ILE A 566 -27.05 4.85 6.96
C ILE A 566 -27.61 6.25 7.27
N ALA A 567 -28.59 6.35 8.17
CA ALA A 567 -29.19 7.61 8.59
C ALA A 567 -28.32 8.36 9.62
N GLY A 568 -28.72 9.59 9.96
CA GLY A 568 -28.24 10.26 11.17
C GLY A 568 -29.15 9.98 12.37
N ASP A 569 -28.90 10.65 13.49
CA ASP A 569 -29.72 10.57 14.73
C ASP A 569 -31.13 11.24 14.60
N GLY A 570 -31.66 11.33 13.39
CA GLY A 570 -32.87 12.06 13.05
C GLY A 570 -34.13 11.20 13.02
N GLY A 571 -35.02 11.50 12.07
CA GLY A 571 -36.20 10.72 11.77
C GLY A 571 -36.38 10.77 10.26
N GLU A 572 -35.62 9.91 9.59
CA GLU A 572 -35.39 9.91 8.16
C GLU A 572 -36.41 9.01 7.43
N VAL A 573 -36.50 9.19 6.11
CA VAL A 573 -37.24 8.26 5.24
C VAL A 573 -36.23 7.61 4.30
N LEU A 574 -35.80 6.40 4.67
CA LEU A 574 -34.84 5.62 3.90
C LEU A 574 -35.58 4.89 2.78
N THR A 575 -35.30 5.28 1.54
CA THR A 575 -35.93 4.72 0.34
C THR A 575 -34.92 3.88 -0.45
N GLY A 576 -35.27 2.62 -0.70
CA GLY A 576 -34.50 1.63 -1.44
C GLY A 576 -34.78 1.62 -2.95
N THR A 577 -34.74 0.43 -3.53
CA THR A 577 -34.84 0.11 -4.96
C THR A 577 -35.65 -1.19 -5.16
N ALA A 578 -35.66 -1.75 -6.38
CA ALA A 578 -36.17 -3.10 -6.64
C ALA A 578 -35.10 -4.21 -6.51
N LYS A 579 -33.88 -3.87 -6.06
CA LYS A 579 -32.77 -4.79 -5.77
C LYS A 579 -32.60 -4.97 -4.26
N GLN A 580 -31.68 -5.84 -3.88
CA GLN A 580 -31.30 -6.02 -2.48
C GLN A 580 -30.62 -4.75 -1.93
N ASP A 581 -31.27 -4.09 -0.99
CA ASP A 581 -30.77 -2.89 -0.31
C ASP A 581 -30.34 -3.19 1.13
N PHE A 582 -29.46 -2.36 1.69
CA PHE A 582 -29.12 -2.36 3.12
C PHE A 582 -29.37 -0.98 3.73
N LEU A 583 -30.38 -0.89 4.60
CA LEU A 583 -30.88 0.36 5.16
C LEU A 583 -30.75 0.37 6.69
N VAL A 584 -29.94 1.29 7.20
CA VAL A 584 -29.67 1.45 8.63
C VAL A 584 -30.19 2.81 9.09
N GLY A 585 -31.03 2.80 10.13
CA GLY A 585 -31.54 3.98 10.82
C GLY A 585 -30.52 4.60 11.76
N GLY A 586 -30.99 5.46 12.65
CA GLY A 586 -30.17 6.05 13.71
C GLY A 586 -30.89 6.07 15.07
N ALA A 587 -30.63 7.11 15.86
CA ALA A 587 -31.17 7.24 17.22
C ALA A 587 -32.56 7.92 17.34
N GLY A 588 -33.31 8.04 16.25
CA GLY A 588 -34.68 8.57 16.27
C GLY A 588 -35.62 7.75 15.39
N ASN A 589 -36.75 8.32 14.96
CA ASN A 589 -37.86 7.52 14.42
C ASN A 589 -37.84 7.47 12.90
N ASP A 590 -37.26 6.41 12.34
CA ASP A 590 -37.05 6.22 10.92
C ASP A 590 -38.23 5.51 10.21
N THR A 591 -38.32 5.73 8.90
CA THR A 591 -39.27 5.05 8.02
C THR A 591 -38.57 4.42 6.84
N PHE A 592 -38.62 3.09 6.76
CA PHE A 592 -38.01 2.29 5.71
C PHE A 592 -39.01 2.00 4.60
N VAL A 593 -38.58 2.27 3.36
CA VAL A 593 -39.31 1.99 2.12
C VAL A 593 -38.35 1.22 1.22
N ALA A 594 -38.13 -0.06 1.53
CA ALA A 594 -37.07 -0.89 0.94
C ALA A 594 -37.38 -1.21 -0.53
N GLY A 595 -38.13 -2.27 -0.83
CA GLY A 595 -38.85 -2.35 -2.09
C GLY A 595 -39.36 -3.72 -2.48
N ALA A 596 -38.59 -4.42 -3.32
CA ALA A 596 -38.92 -5.75 -3.82
C ALA A 596 -37.74 -6.74 -3.69
N GLY A 597 -36.68 -6.35 -2.97
CA GLY A 597 -35.44 -7.08 -2.85
C GLY A 597 -35.48 -8.18 -1.79
N ASN A 598 -34.33 -8.49 -1.23
CA ASN A 598 -34.24 -9.28 0.00
C ASN A 598 -33.47 -8.42 1.00
N ASP A 599 -34.16 -7.41 1.53
CA ASP A 599 -33.51 -6.20 2.02
C ASP A 599 -33.07 -6.35 3.48
N GLY A 600 -31.87 -5.88 3.79
CA GLY A 600 -31.33 -5.87 5.16
C GLY A 600 -31.65 -4.55 5.85
N ILE A 601 -32.43 -4.59 6.93
CA ILE A 601 -32.94 -3.38 7.60
C ILE A 601 -32.58 -3.40 9.08
N ASN A 602 -32.00 -2.32 9.58
CA ASN A 602 -31.76 -2.12 11.00
C ASN A 602 -32.26 -0.74 11.42
N GLY A 603 -33.29 -0.65 12.28
CA GLY A 603 -33.75 0.64 12.81
C GLY A 603 -32.83 1.27 13.86
N GLU A 604 -31.84 0.51 14.35
CA GLU A 604 -30.99 0.87 15.49
C GLU A 604 -31.75 1.23 16.77
N GLY A 605 -32.16 2.50 16.94
CA GLY A 605 -32.67 2.98 18.22
C GLY A 605 -33.73 4.07 18.09
N GLY A 606 -34.99 3.69 17.93
CA GLY A 606 -36.08 4.65 17.88
C GLY A 606 -37.46 4.03 18.11
N HIS A 607 -38.35 4.35 17.17
CA HIS A 607 -39.67 3.76 17.03
C HIS A 607 -39.97 3.66 15.54
N ASP A 608 -39.43 2.60 14.96
CA ASP A 608 -39.09 2.58 13.54
C ASP A 608 -40.11 1.81 12.72
N THR A 609 -40.35 2.27 11.50
CA THR A 609 -41.49 1.84 10.68
C THR A 609 -41.05 1.28 9.33
N LEU A 610 -41.30 0.00 9.08
CA LEU A 610 -41.21 -0.59 7.74
C LEU A 610 -42.51 -0.36 6.96
N VAL A 611 -42.41 0.08 5.71
CA VAL A 611 -43.54 0.26 4.79
C VAL A 611 -43.61 -0.92 3.81
N LEU A 612 -44.75 -1.61 3.78
CA LEU A 612 -45.00 -2.81 2.98
C LEU A 612 -46.10 -2.57 1.92
N SER A 613 -45.92 -3.12 0.71
CA SER A 613 -46.78 -2.83 -0.46
C SER A 613 -48.13 -3.57 -0.46
N GLY A 614 -48.28 -4.63 0.33
CA GLY A 614 -49.50 -5.42 0.48
C GLY A 614 -50.27 -5.15 1.78
N ALA A 615 -51.33 -5.91 1.99
CA ALA A 615 -52.07 -5.98 3.25
C ALA A 615 -51.44 -7.01 4.22
N PRO A 616 -51.71 -6.94 5.54
CA PRO A 616 -51.06 -7.81 6.53
C PRO A 616 -51.21 -9.32 6.29
N ASP A 617 -52.34 -9.76 5.71
CA ASP A 617 -52.60 -11.18 5.40
C ASP A 617 -51.80 -11.72 4.19
N GLN A 618 -51.03 -10.86 3.52
CA GLN A 618 -50.14 -11.21 2.41
C GLN A 618 -48.69 -11.47 2.86
N TYR A 619 -48.36 -11.23 4.13
CA TYR A 619 -47.01 -11.40 4.67
C TYR A 619 -46.96 -12.46 5.77
N SER A 620 -45.78 -13.06 5.93
CA SER A 620 -45.43 -13.87 7.09
C SER A 620 -44.15 -13.34 7.71
N ILE A 621 -44.17 -13.14 9.03
CA ILE A 621 -43.00 -12.77 9.83
C ILE A 621 -42.57 -13.95 10.71
N ALA A 622 -41.28 -14.23 10.77
CA ALA A 622 -40.69 -15.27 11.63
C ALA A 622 -39.37 -14.78 12.22
N ALA A 623 -39.04 -15.19 13.45
CA ALA A 623 -37.73 -14.89 14.03
C ALA A 623 -36.62 -15.58 13.25
N ASP A 624 -35.54 -14.84 12.95
CA ASP A 624 -34.36 -15.33 12.26
C ASP A 624 -33.11 -14.67 12.88
N GLY A 625 -32.17 -15.48 13.37
CA GLY A 625 -31.03 -14.98 14.15
C GLY A 625 -31.46 -14.02 15.29
N PRO A 626 -30.84 -12.81 15.40
CA PRO A 626 -31.25 -11.77 16.34
C PRO A 626 -32.44 -10.90 15.85
N GLY A 627 -32.90 -11.09 14.61
CA GLY A 627 -33.94 -10.29 13.95
C GLY A 627 -35.15 -11.12 13.53
N TYR A 628 -35.81 -10.67 12.45
CA TYR A 628 -36.96 -11.34 11.85
C TYR A 628 -36.87 -11.34 10.33
N ALA A 629 -37.26 -12.45 9.70
CA ALA A 629 -37.53 -12.52 8.27
C ALA A 629 -39.00 -12.16 7.99
N VAL A 630 -39.23 -11.10 7.22
CA VAL A 630 -40.55 -10.64 6.74
C VAL A 630 -40.68 -10.99 5.27
N LYS A 631 -41.59 -11.91 4.96
CA LYS A 631 -41.76 -12.46 3.61
C LYS A 631 -43.14 -12.14 3.05
N GLY A 632 -43.21 -11.61 1.83
CA GLY A 632 -44.49 -11.28 1.18
C GLY A 632 -44.39 -11.06 -0.32
N ALA A 633 -45.15 -10.08 -0.83
CA ALA A 633 -45.13 -9.69 -2.24
C ALA A 633 -43.84 -8.94 -2.64
N ASP A 634 -43.17 -8.36 -1.64
CA ASP A 634 -41.99 -7.49 -1.72
C ASP A 634 -40.67 -8.27 -1.58
N GLY A 635 -40.71 -9.61 -1.64
CA GLY A 635 -39.52 -10.44 -1.44
C GLY A 635 -39.40 -10.99 -0.01
N THR A 636 -38.20 -10.98 0.56
CA THR A 636 -37.92 -11.47 1.92
C THR A 636 -36.91 -10.57 2.62
N ASP A 637 -37.42 -9.62 3.42
CA ASP A 637 -36.62 -8.66 4.16
C ASP A 637 -36.15 -9.27 5.49
N TYR A 638 -34.91 -8.98 5.88
CA TYR A 638 -34.37 -9.31 7.18
C TYR A 638 -34.28 -8.03 8.02
N ILE A 639 -34.97 -8.01 9.17
CA ILE A 639 -35.14 -6.80 9.98
C ILE A 639 -34.64 -6.96 11.42
N VAL A 640 -34.01 -5.89 11.92
CA VAL A 640 -33.59 -5.70 13.32
C VAL A 640 -34.06 -4.33 13.79
N GLY A 641 -34.50 -4.19 15.04
CA GLY A 641 -34.87 -2.89 15.61
C GLY A 641 -36.01 -2.16 14.90
N VAL A 642 -37.06 -2.86 14.46
CA VAL A 642 -38.25 -2.25 13.82
C VAL A 642 -39.50 -2.59 14.62
N GLU A 643 -40.15 -1.58 15.20
CA GLU A 643 -41.30 -1.76 16.09
C GLU A 643 -42.66 -1.70 15.35
N ALA A 644 -42.71 -1.10 14.15
CA ALA A 644 -43.96 -0.83 13.43
C ALA A 644 -43.92 -1.20 11.94
N PHE A 645 -45.09 -1.57 11.42
CA PHE A 645 -45.30 -2.03 10.04
C PHE A 645 -46.48 -1.28 9.45
N HIS A 646 -46.27 -0.50 8.38
CA HIS A 646 -47.33 0.23 7.67
C HIS A 646 -47.67 -0.46 6.35
N PHE A 647 -48.93 -0.83 6.17
CA PHE A 647 -49.42 -1.63 5.06
C PHE A 647 -50.23 -0.81 4.06
N SER A 648 -50.32 -1.25 2.81
CA SER A 648 -50.99 -0.49 1.73
C SER A 648 -52.51 -0.37 1.86
N ASN A 649 -53.13 -1.15 2.77
CA ASN A 649 -54.53 -0.97 3.17
C ASN A 649 -54.74 0.22 4.13
N GLY A 650 -53.66 0.89 4.56
CA GLY A 650 -53.67 1.99 5.54
C GLY A 650 -53.63 1.54 7.00
N GLU A 651 -53.47 0.24 7.26
CA GLU A 651 -53.29 -0.32 8.59
C GLU A 651 -51.83 -0.15 9.05
N THR A 652 -51.63 0.01 10.36
CA THR A 652 -50.31 -0.06 10.98
C THR A 652 -50.38 -1.01 12.15
N LEU A 653 -49.50 -2.01 12.18
CA LEU A 653 -49.35 -2.97 13.27
C LEU A 653 -48.02 -2.75 13.98
N THR A 654 -47.97 -2.97 15.29
CA THR A 654 -46.70 -3.15 16.00
C THR A 654 -46.14 -4.55 15.77
N LEU A 655 -44.84 -4.75 16.03
CA LEU A 655 -44.19 -6.07 15.97
C LEU A 655 -44.96 -7.15 16.76
N ASP A 656 -45.34 -6.86 18.00
CA ASP A 656 -46.16 -7.77 18.83
C ASP A 656 -47.52 -8.11 18.19
N GLN A 657 -48.17 -7.14 17.54
CA GLN A 657 -49.45 -7.36 16.86
C GLN A 657 -49.28 -8.21 15.60
N PHE A 658 -48.24 -7.95 14.83
CA PHE A 658 -47.94 -8.69 13.60
C PHE A 658 -47.53 -10.14 13.90
N LEU A 659 -46.71 -10.37 14.94
CA LEU A 659 -46.33 -11.70 15.43
C LEU A 659 -47.50 -12.50 16.02
N SER A 660 -48.50 -11.83 16.61
CA SER A 660 -49.67 -12.50 17.23
C SER A 660 -50.84 -12.74 16.27
N GLY A 661 -50.94 -11.96 15.18
CA GLY A 661 -51.98 -12.10 14.16
C GLY A 661 -53.37 -11.60 14.59
N ASP A 662 -53.47 -10.81 15.65
CA ASP A 662 -54.72 -10.19 16.12
C ASP A 662 -54.89 -8.79 15.49
N PRO A 663 -55.83 -8.57 14.55
CA PRO A 663 -56.05 -7.27 13.93
C PRO A 663 -56.69 -6.28 14.89
N VAL A 664 -56.35 -4.98 14.75
CA VAL A 664 -56.94 -3.92 15.56
C VAL A 664 -58.41 -3.72 15.15
N ALA A 665 -59.32 -3.87 16.11
CA ALA A 665 -60.73 -3.56 15.90
C ALA A 665 -60.90 -2.05 15.63
N ALA A 666 -61.17 -1.70 14.37
CA ALA A 666 -61.40 -0.33 13.94
C ALA A 666 -62.48 0.36 14.78
N THR A 667 -62.11 1.44 15.48
CA THR A 667 -63.05 2.33 16.16
C THR A 667 -63.37 3.52 15.26
N ASP A 668 -64.66 3.64 14.97
CA ASP A 668 -65.26 4.46 13.91
C ASP A 668 -64.98 5.97 14.01
N ALA A 669 -64.88 6.63 12.86
CA ALA A 669 -64.68 8.07 12.75
C ALA A 669 -66.02 8.80 12.52
N THR A 670 -66.69 9.26 13.58
CA THR A 670 -67.74 10.30 13.51
C THR A 670 -67.80 11.16 14.79
N ASP A 671 -67.54 12.46 14.70
CA ASP A 671 -68.58 13.51 14.60
C ASP A 671 -67.94 14.93 14.58
N HIS A 672 -68.65 15.91 14.06
CA HIS A 672 -68.25 17.31 13.98
C HIS A 672 -68.63 18.12 15.25
N SER A 673 -68.07 19.33 15.33
CA SER A 673 -68.76 20.56 15.78
C SER A 673 -68.59 21.04 17.23
N THR A 674 -67.88 22.17 17.34
CA THR A 674 -68.25 23.39 18.11
C THR A 674 -68.35 23.41 19.63
N ASP A 675 -67.49 24.27 20.19
CA ASP A 675 -67.83 25.43 21.04
C ASP A 675 -67.97 25.29 22.58
N ASN A 676 -67.12 26.08 23.25
CA ASN A 676 -67.25 26.80 24.52
C ASN A 676 -67.73 26.17 25.86
N THR A 677 -67.03 26.68 26.89
CA THR A 677 -67.50 27.17 28.20
C THR A 677 -67.68 26.25 29.42
N THR A 678 -66.91 26.65 30.46
CA THR A 678 -67.29 26.85 31.88
C THR A 678 -67.39 25.67 32.86
N ASP A 679 -66.39 25.64 33.75
CA ASP A 679 -66.53 25.98 35.18
C ASP A 679 -67.28 25.02 36.12
N SER A 680 -66.58 24.46 37.14
CA SER A 680 -66.64 25.01 38.52
C SER A 680 -66.22 24.04 39.65
N THR A 681 -65.25 24.49 40.47
CA THR A 681 -65.23 24.38 41.97
C THR A 681 -65.19 23.01 42.70
N ALA A 682 -64.57 22.85 43.89
CA ALA A 682 -63.64 23.69 44.67
C ALA A 682 -63.00 22.94 45.88
N HIS A 683 -61.88 23.51 46.36
CA HIS A 683 -61.32 23.53 47.74
C HIS A 683 -60.79 22.24 48.43
N GLY A 684 -59.64 22.29 49.14
CA GLY A 684 -58.65 23.39 49.24
C GLY A 684 -57.68 23.35 50.45
N THR A 685 -56.74 24.31 50.45
CA THR A 685 -55.87 24.80 51.58
C THR A 685 -54.80 23.83 52.11
N THR A 686 -53.54 24.17 52.41
CA THR A 686 -52.70 25.42 52.41
C THR A 686 -51.21 24.98 52.59
N ALA A 687 -50.12 25.73 52.33
CA ALA A 687 -49.86 27.17 52.15
C ALA A 687 -48.64 27.43 51.22
N ASP A 688 -48.24 28.70 51.08
CA ASP A 688 -47.09 29.29 50.35
C ASP A 688 -46.72 30.63 51.09
N PRO A 689 -45.54 31.32 50.98
CA PRO A 689 -44.96 31.94 49.75
C PRO A 689 -43.41 31.83 49.65
N THR A 690 -42.64 32.22 48.61
CA THR A 690 -42.63 33.25 47.52
C THR A 690 -41.62 32.78 46.44
N THR A 691 -41.59 33.14 45.14
CA THR A 691 -42.18 34.24 44.30
C THR A 691 -41.96 33.96 42.79
N SER A 692 -42.88 34.42 41.92
CA SER A 692 -42.73 34.81 40.47
C SER A 692 -42.04 33.86 39.45
N GLU A 693 -42.47 33.73 38.18
CA GLU A 693 -43.61 34.29 37.44
C GLU A 693 -43.88 33.52 36.11
N THR A 694 -45.16 33.29 35.78
CA THR A 694 -45.77 33.17 34.43
C THR A 694 -45.14 32.37 33.26
N ALA A 695 -45.77 31.22 32.97
CA ALA A 695 -46.49 30.85 31.73
C ALA A 695 -45.83 30.75 30.32
N ALA A 696 -46.14 29.64 29.64
CA ALA A 696 -46.10 29.38 28.20
C ALA A 696 -47.49 28.81 27.76
N PRO A 697 -47.79 28.37 26.50
CA PRO A 697 -47.05 28.42 25.22
C PRO A 697 -47.92 28.84 23.97
N ALA A 698 -47.39 28.57 22.76
CA ALA A 698 -48.09 28.22 21.50
C ALA A 698 -48.63 29.29 20.49
N SER A 699 -47.89 29.39 19.37
CA SER A 699 -48.30 29.44 17.93
C SER A 699 -49.48 30.29 17.42
N GLY A 700 -49.16 31.14 16.42
CA GLY A 700 -50.10 31.75 15.46
C GLY A 700 -49.35 32.32 14.23
N GLY A 701 -49.92 32.19 13.02
CA GLY A 701 -49.23 32.40 11.74
C GLY A 701 -48.94 33.85 11.32
N ALA A 702 -48.17 33.97 10.23
CA ALA A 702 -47.47 35.18 9.79
C ALA A 702 -48.31 36.42 9.41
N THR A 703 -47.75 37.62 9.67
CA THR A 703 -47.61 38.72 8.69
C THR A 703 -46.49 39.68 9.15
N VAL A 704 -45.78 40.27 8.18
CA VAL A 704 -44.44 40.87 8.29
C VAL A 704 -44.46 42.38 8.60
N LEU A 705 -43.49 42.90 9.38
CA LEU A 705 -42.56 44.00 9.00
C LEU A 705 -41.77 44.65 10.17
N GLY A 706 -40.46 44.84 9.93
CA GLY A 706 -39.56 45.74 10.67
C GLY A 706 -38.72 45.06 11.77
N ASP A 707 -37.39 44.99 11.71
CA ASP A 707 -36.41 45.45 10.71
C ASP A 707 -35.21 44.47 10.65
N GLN A 708 -34.43 44.50 9.56
CA GLN A 708 -33.21 43.69 9.32
C GLN A 708 -33.45 42.18 9.15
N GLY A 709 -33.74 41.72 7.92
CA GLY A 709 -33.85 40.28 7.62
C GLY A 709 -34.62 39.87 6.36
N GLY A 710 -35.05 40.81 5.51
CA GLY A 710 -35.57 40.45 4.19
C GLY A 710 -34.44 40.05 3.24
N MET A 711 -34.59 38.95 2.50
CA MET A 711 -33.65 38.59 1.42
C MET A 711 -33.54 39.73 0.42
N VAL A 712 -32.39 40.40 0.43
CA VAL A 712 -31.94 41.24 -0.68
C VAL A 712 -30.90 40.42 -1.40
N HIS A 713 -31.13 40.12 -2.68
CA HIS A 713 -30.09 39.56 -3.55
C HIS A 713 -28.92 40.54 -3.57
N GLY A 714 -27.85 40.19 -2.87
CA GLY A 714 -26.67 41.01 -2.69
C GLY A 714 -25.44 40.10 -2.65
N THR A 715 -24.63 40.18 -3.70
CA THR A 715 -23.34 39.51 -3.80
C THR A 715 -22.39 40.08 -2.74
N GLY A 716 -22.05 39.31 -1.71
CA GLY A 716 -21.17 39.77 -0.63
C GLY A 716 -20.70 38.63 0.28
N ASN A 717 -19.39 38.45 0.35
CA ASN A 717 -18.71 37.41 1.12
C ASN A 717 -18.55 37.83 2.59
N GLY A 718 -18.48 36.88 3.53
CA GLY A 718 -18.26 37.14 4.96
C GLY A 718 -17.56 35.97 5.66
N SER A 719 -16.87 36.25 6.77
CA SER A 719 -15.97 35.33 7.48
C SER A 719 -16.18 35.35 9.01
N VAL A 720 -15.63 34.37 9.74
CA VAL A 720 -15.74 34.27 11.21
C VAL A 720 -14.42 34.67 11.88
N THR A 721 -14.44 35.71 12.71
CA THR A 721 -13.27 36.19 13.46
C THR A 721 -13.27 35.69 14.91
N ILE A 722 -12.25 34.94 15.29
CA ILE A 722 -11.89 34.64 16.68
C ILE A 722 -11.04 35.80 17.20
N ALA A 723 -11.48 36.50 18.24
CA ALA A 723 -10.75 37.62 18.82
C ALA A 723 -10.30 37.32 20.24
N ASN A 724 -9.02 37.47 20.54
CA ASN A 724 -8.55 37.51 21.92
C ASN A 724 -8.86 38.91 22.49
N THR A 725 -9.64 38.98 23.57
CA THR A 725 -10.34 40.22 23.96
C THR A 725 -9.48 41.29 24.66
N ALA A 726 -8.15 41.10 24.71
CA ALA A 726 -7.23 41.97 25.44
C ALA A 726 -6.34 42.88 24.56
N ASP A 727 -5.95 42.45 23.35
CA ASP A 727 -4.97 43.18 22.51
C ASP A 727 -5.41 43.45 21.06
N GLY A 728 -6.53 42.84 20.61
CA GLY A 728 -7.05 43.03 19.26
C GLY A 728 -6.36 42.17 18.19
N SER A 729 -5.51 41.23 18.58
CA SER A 729 -5.09 40.13 17.70
C SER A 729 -6.19 39.08 17.61
N GLY A 730 -6.50 38.63 16.40
CA GLY A 730 -7.59 37.70 16.16
C GLY A 730 -7.41 36.90 14.87
N VAL A 731 -7.65 35.60 14.95
CA VAL A 731 -7.57 34.65 13.83
C VAL A 731 -8.94 34.60 13.15
N THR A 732 -8.98 34.79 11.83
CA THR A 732 -10.23 34.64 11.07
C THR A 732 -10.24 33.27 10.39
N ILE A 733 -11.21 32.43 10.75
CA ILE A 733 -11.41 31.10 10.16
C ILE A 733 -12.54 31.21 9.14
N ASN A 734 -12.26 30.85 7.89
CA ASN A 734 -13.22 31.01 6.79
C ASN A 734 -14.14 29.79 6.60
N ALA A 735 -13.77 28.61 7.12
CA ALA A 735 -14.59 27.40 7.07
C ALA A 735 -14.43 26.59 8.38
N ILE A 736 -15.54 26.12 8.94
CA ILE A 736 -15.55 25.13 10.02
C ILE A 736 -16.44 23.97 9.55
N ASN A 737 -15.86 22.78 9.41
CA ASN A 737 -16.61 21.58 9.06
C ASN A 737 -17.59 21.23 10.19
N ALA A 738 -18.89 21.04 9.89
CA ALA A 738 -19.89 20.63 10.87
C ALA A 738 -19.54 19.30 11.57
N TRP A 739 -18.84 18.41 10.87
CA TRP A 739 -18.35 17.12 11.36
C TRP A 739 -17.04 17.20 12.17
N SER A 740 -16.43 18.39 12.27
CA SER A 740 -15.29 18.61 13.18
C SER A 740 -15.76 18.76 14.63
N GLN A 741 -14.89 18.51 15.60
CA GLN A 741 -15.20 18.71 17.01
C GLN A 741 -15.64 20.16 17.30
N LEU A 742 -14.93 21.14 16.74
CA LEU A 742 -15.28 22.56 16.82
C LEU A 742 -16.64 22.88 16.15
N GLY A 743 -16.99 22.18 15.07
CA GLY A 743 -18.29 22.32 14.40
C GLY A 743 -19.44 21.85 15.28
N ARG A 744 -19.30 20.68 15.91
CA ARG A 744 -20.25 20.17 16.90
C ARG A 744 -20.36 21.09 18.12
N ASP A 745 -19.23 21.54 18.67
CA ASP A 745 -19.20 22.39 19.86
C ASP A 745 -19.78 23.81 19.60
N LEU A 746 -19.74 24.30 18.36
CA LEU A 746 -20.43 25.52 17.92
C LEU A 746 -21.89 25.30 17.46
N GLY A 747 -22.40 24.06 17.57
CA GLY A 747 -23.78 23.72 17.21
C GLY A 747 -24.08 23.80 15.71
N LEU A 748 -23.08 23.55 14.86
CA LEU A 748 -23.26 23.47 13.42
C LEU A 748 -24.03 22.20 13.05
N SER A 749 -25.15 22.36 12.35
CA SER A 749 -25.90 21.25 11.75
C SER A 749 -25.98 21.42 10.24
N ASP A 750 -25.86 20.31 9.51
CA ASP A 750 -26.17 20.29 8.08
C ASP A 750 -27.69 20.36 7.91
N SER A 751 -28.14 20.97 6.82
CA SER A 751 -29.54 21.01 6.43
C SER A 751 -29.63 20.58 4.97
N SER A 752 -30.76 19.97 4.59
CA SER A 752 -31.00 19.24 3.32
C SER A 752 -30.95 20.08 2.02
N SER A 753 -30.18 21.17 2.01
CA SER A 753 -29.86 22.01 0.86
C SER A 753 -28.40 22.50 0.86
N GLY A 754 -27.51 21.96 1.72
CA GLY A 754 -26.08 22.30 1.75
C GLY A 754 -25.74 23.62 2.45
N TYR A 755 -26.59 24.08 3.36
CA TYR A 755 -26.35 25.30 4.16
C TYR A 755 -26.04 24.93 5.61
N VAL A 756 -24.81 25.27 6.06
CA VAL A 756 -24.34 25.04 7.45
C VAL A 756 -25.01 26.02 8.42
N VAL A 757 -25.81 25.49 9.34
CA VAL A 757 -26.64 26.24 10.29
C VAL A 757 -25.88 26.52 11.59
N ALA A 758 -25.60 27.79 11.89
CA ALA A 758 -25.19 28.23 13.22
C ALA A 758 -26.30 29.08 13.88
N ALA A 759 -26.68 28.74 15.12
CA ALA A 759 -27.47 29.65 15.94
C ALA A 759 -26.67 30.94 16.18
N LYS A 760 -27.24 32.09 15.84
CA LYS A 760 -26.59 33.39 16.04
C LYS A 760 -26.24 33.57 17.52
N SER A 761 -24.94 33.71 17.81
CA SER A 761 -24.33 33.75 19.16
C SER A 761 -24.02 32.40 19.83
N ALA A 762 -23.94 31.28 19.10
CA ALA A 762 -23.36 30.03 19.62
C ALA A 762 -21.88 30.24 19.99
N SER A 763 -21.45 29.71 21.15
CA SER A 763 -20.09 29.88 21.66
C SER A 763 -19.59 28.66 22.44
N ALA A 764 -18.31 28.32 22.27
CA ALA A 764 -17.63 27.21 22.94
C ALA A 764 -16.31 27.69 23.56
N THR A 765 -15.94 27.13 24.71
CA THR A 765 -14.68 27.47 25.40
C THR A 765 -13.65 26.37 25.17
N ILE A 766 -12.53 26.68 24.51
CA ILE A 766 -11.42 25.74 24.24
C ILE A 766 -10.17 26.28 24.94
N ASP A 767 -9.52 25.44 25.75
CA ASP A 767 -8.36 25.79 26.61
C ASP A 767 -8.49 27.12 27.38
N GLY A 768 -9.72 27.45 27.78
CA GLY A 768 -10.05 28.66 28.54
C GLY A 768 -10.28 29.93 27.72
N GLN A 769 -10.36 29.83 26.39
CA GLN A 769 -10.69 30.92 25.47
C GLN A 769 -12.11 30.74 24.90
N ASP A 770 -12.95 31.78 24.96
CA ASP A 770 -14.32 31.76 24.44
C ASP A 770 -14.37 32.08 22.93
N VAL A 771 -14.81 31.10 22.13
CA VAL A 771 -14.98 31.18 20.66
C VAL A 771 -16.46 31.37 20.33
N SER A 772 -16.83 32.15 19.30
CA SER A 772 -18.25 32.31 18.90
C SER A 772 -18.49 32.43 17.39
N ALA A 773 -19.59 31.83 16.90
CA ALA A 773 -19.90 31.72 15.47
C ALA A 773 -20.69 32.92 14.91
N SER A 774 -20.34 33.37 13.70
CA SER A 774 -20.86 34.61 13.07
C SER A 774 -21.19 34.47 11.57
N TYR A 775 -22.16 33.60 11.25
CA TYR A 775 -22.84 33.42 9.94
C TYR A 775 -22.28 32.36 8.94
N TRP A 776 -22.84 32.27 7.71
CA TRP A 776 -23.18 31.00 7.01
C TRP A 776 -22.65 30.84 5.55
N SER A 777 -22.22 29.60 5.20
CA SER A 777 -22.12 28.97 3.83
C SER A 777 -20.95 29.31 2.87
N LEU A 778 -20.51 28.32 2.06
CA LEU A 778 -19.43 28.40 1.04
C LEU A 778 -19.64 27.46 -0.18
N GLN A 779 -19.13 27.85 -1.37
CA GLN A 779 -18.73 26.93 -2.48
C GLN A 779 -17.79 27.64 -3.50
N GLU A 780 -16.99 26.82 -4.22
CA GLU A 780 -16.09 27.11 -5.37
C GLU A 780 -14.70 27.79 -5.16
N ASP A 781 -13.80 27.50 -6.12
CA ASP A 781 -12.33 27.58 -6.04
C ASP A 781 -11.65 28.93 -6.39
N ARG A 782 -10.50 29.16 -5.73
CA ARG A 782 -9.33 30.05 -6.04
C ARG A 782 -9.28 31.55 -5.59
N ALA A 783 -8.09 31.86 -5.04
CA ALA A 783 -7.26 33.09 -5.16
C ALA A 783 -7.39 34.31 -4.18
N SER A 784 -6.39 34.40 -3.28
CA SER A 784 -5.62 35.53 -2.67
C SER A 784 -6.21 36.93 -2.34
N LYS A 785 -5.80 37.53 -1.20
CA LYS A 785 -4.64 38.48 -1.09
C LYS A 785 -4.44 39.10 0.32
N ASP A 786 -3.25 39.67 0.54
CA ASP A 786 -2.78 40.59 1.61
C ASP A 786 -2.19 39.93 2.89
N GLY A 787 -0.97 39.41 2.74
CA GLY A 787 -0.28 38.58 3.73
C GLY A 787 0.16 39.25 5.04
N ALA A 788 0.09 38.45 6.11
CA ALA A 788 0.87 38.53 7.34
C ALA A 788 0.89 37.13 7.99
N ALA A 789 2.07 36.63 8.39
CA ALA A 789 2.23 35.27 8.88
C ALA A 789 1.81 35.07 10.35
N LEU A 790 1.55 33.81 10.74
CA LEU A 790 1.40 33.34 12.12
C LEU A 790 2.41 32.23 12.40
N THR A 791 2.97 32.20 13.62
CA THR A 791 4.05 31.28 14.01
C THR A 791 3.68 30.38 15.19
N GLY A 792 4.43 29.28 15.35
CA GLY A 792 4.71 28.64 16.64
C GLY A 792 3.67 27.72 17.28
N SER A 793 2.36 28.03 17.23
CA SER A 793 1.32 27.21 17.91
C SER A 793 0.08 26.91 17.06
N ALA A 794 -0.18 27.70 16.02
CA ALA A 794 -1.26 27.44 15.08
C ALA A 794 -0.97 26.22 14.19
N LEU A 795 0.30 26.00 13.80
CA LEU A 795 0.70 24.86 12.95
C LEU A 795 0.44 23.50 13.64
N THR A 796 0.80 23.38 14.92
CA THR A 796 0.55 22.17 15.72
C THR A 796 -0.95 21.88 15.86
N THR A 797 -1.78 22.93 15.88
CA THR A 797 -3.26 22.80 15.91
C THR A 797 -3.82 22.41 14.55
N ALA A 798 -3.21 22.89 13.45
CA ALA A 798 -3.60 22.60 12.08
C ALA A 798 -3.19 21.20 11.60
N GLN A 799 -2.01 20.72 11.98
CA GLN A 799 -1.54 19.36 11.71
C GLN A 799 -2.42 18.29 12.39
N LEU A 800 -3.07 18.63 13.49
CA LEU A 800 -4.05 17.79 14.21
C LEU A 800 -5.45 17.76 13.57
N LEU A 801 -5.71 18.55 12.51
CA LEU A 801 -7.05 18.75 11.94
C LEU A 801 -7.23 18.24 10.50
N GLY A 802 -6.20 17.67 9.88
CA GLY A 802 -6.26 17.11 8.53
C GLY A 802 -6.26 18.20 7.44
N SER A 803 -5.11 18.35 6.77
CA SER A 803 -4.91 19.23 5.60
C SER A 803 -5.11 20.74 5.84
N VAL A 804 -4.02 21.44 6.18
CA VAL A 804 -3.94 22.91 6.04
C VAL A 804 -2.61 23.30 5.39
N LEU A 805 -2.70 23.99 4.26
CA LEU A 805 -1.57 24.69 3.63
C LEU A 805 -1.27 25.97 4.43
N THR A 806 -0.05 26.13 4.97
CA THR A 806 0.33 27.32 5.77
C THR A 806 1.42 28.14 5.10
N HIS A 807 1.21 29.45 4.96
CA HIS A 807 2.25 30.39 4.52
C HIS A 807 3.24 30.66 5.67
N THR A 808 4.38 30.00 5.66
CA THR A 808 5.58 30.35 6.44
C THR A 808 6.66 30.84 5.48
N HIS A 809 7.33 31.94 5.83
CA HIS A 809 8.33 32.55 4.94
C HIS A 809 9.73 31.95 5.11
N ASP A 810 9.91 31.05 6.07
CA ASP A 810 11.09 30.18 6.21
C ASP A 810 10.55 28.77 6.48
N ILE A 811 10.88 27.82 5.60
CA ILE A 811 10.42 26.43 5.60
C ILE A 811 11.64 25.53 5.49
N THR A 812 11.71 24.49 6.32
CA THR A 812 12.68 23.41 6.19
C THR A 812 11.90 22.12 6.08
N LEU A 813 12.13 21.37 5.00
CA LEU A 813 11.57 20.05 4.77
C LEU A 813 12.51 19.02 5.44
N THR A 814 12.43 17.74 5.10
CA THR A 814 13.11 16.65 5.82
C THR A 814 14.25 16.01 5.03
N ASP A 815 14.96 15.04 5.62
CA ASP A 815 15.95 14.22 4.91
C ASP A 815 15.28 13.08 4.08
N ALA A 816 14.03 13.29 3.63
CA ALA A 816 13.28 12.38 2.78
C ALA A 816 12.51 13.16 1.71
N SER A 817 12.36 12.57 0.51
CA SER A 817 11.65 13.14 -0.63
C SER A 817 10.31 13.79 -0.27
N ASP A 818 10.31 15.11 -0.20
CA ASP A 818 9.18 15.94 0.21
C ASP A 818 8.50 16.62 -1.00
N ARG A 819 7.22 16.94 -0.84
CA ARG A 819 6.44 17.66 -1.85
C ARG A 819 5.83 18.94 -1.28
N PHE A 820 6.47 20.06 -1.59
CA PHE A 820 6.01 21.38 -1.23
C PHE A 820 5.39 22.14 -2.41
N ILE A 821 4.26 22.83 -2.16
CA ILE A 821 3.62 23.72 -3.12
C ILE A 821 3.32 25.06 -2.42
N GLY A 822 4.02 26.10 -2.84
CA GLY A 822 4.01 27.44 -2.28
C GLY A 822 2.87 28.33 -2.75
N GLY A 823 2.88 29.55 -2.21
CA GLY A 823 1.89 30.57 -2.42
C GLY A 823 2.23 31.54 -3.55
N GLY A 824 1.69 32.73 -3.39
CA GLY A 824 1.90 33.88 -4.28
C GLY A 824 2.57 35.05 -3.53
N ALA A 825 3.51 34.73 -2.64
CA ALA A 825 4.29 35.66 -1.82
C ALA A 825 5.75 35.23 -1.75
N ASP A 826 6.65 36.15 -1.39
CA ASP A 826 8.09 35.88 -1.23
C ASP A 826 8.36 34.82 -0.13
N GLU A 827 8.79 33.62 -0.54
CA GLU A 827 8.92 32.42 0.29
C GLU A 827 10.39 31.96 0.39
N ARG A 828 10.80 31.32 1.51
CA ARG A 828 12.14 30.69 1.64
C ARG A 828 12.01 29.24 2.07
N ILE A 829 12.70 28.35 1.35
CA ILE A 829 12.52 26.91 1.46
C ILE A 829 13.89 26.25 1.39
N LEU A 830 14.13 25.33 2.32
CA LEU A 830 15.23 24.38 2.32
C LEU A 830 14.62 22.97 2.26
N GLY A 831 14.95 22.19 1.23
CA GLY A 831 14.53 20.81 1.07
C GLY A 831 15.16 19.93 2.15
N GLY A 832 16.49 19.77 2.09
CA GLY A 832 17.23 19.00 3.08
C GLY A 832 17.95 17.82 2.42
N GLY A 833 17.28 16.68 2.32
CA GLY A 833 17.83 15.51 1.64
C GLY A 833 16.76 14.57 1.10
N GLY A 834 17.11 13.76 0.11
CA GLY A 834 16.14 13.06 -0.72
C GLY A 834 15.70 13.93 -1.90
N ASN A 835 14.98 13.32 -2.85
CA ASN A 835 14.59 14.00 -4.09
C ASN A 835 13.31 14.81 -3.87
N ASP A 836 13.41 16.13 -3.79
CA ASP A 836 12.30 17.02 -3.42
C ASP A 836 11.56 17.61 -4.62
N TYR A 837 10.29 17.93 -4.43
CA TYR A 837 9.50 18.73 -5.35
C TYR A 837 9.03 20.01 -4.65
N ILE A 838 9.62 21.14 -5.02
CA ILE A 838 9.35 22.47 -4.44
C ILE A 838 8.84 23.37 -5.57
N ALA A 839 7.56 23.75 -5.51
CA ALA A 839 6.95 24.63 -6.50
C ALA A 839 6.27 25.84 -5.87
N THR A 840 6.89 27.01 -5.93
CA THR A 840 6.26 28.30 -5.60
C THR A 840 5.56 28.87 -6.83
N HIS A 841 4.52 29.70 -6.66
CA HIS A 841 3.76 30.22 -7.80
C HIS A 841 4.15 31.67 -8.18
N GLY A 842 4.72 32.44 -7.26
CA GLY A 842 5.24 33.77 -7.53
C GLY A 842 5.45 34.57 -6.25
N GLY A 843 6.43 35.45 -6.29
CA GLY A 843 7.08 36.01 -5.10
C GLY A 843 8.45 36.54 -5.50
N ASN A 844 9.37 36.68 -4.57
CA ASN A 844 10.81 36.75 -4.87
C ASN A 844 11.42 35.71 -3.94
N ASP A 845 11.42 34.47 -4.41
CA ASP A 845 11.54 33.29 -3.56
C ASP A 845 13.00 32.89 -3.35
N VAL A 846 13.28 32.11 -2.31
CA VAL A 846 14.60 31.53 -2.05
C VAL A 846 14.45 30.02 -1.90
N LEU A 847 14.78 29.27 -2.95
CA LEU A 847 14.62 27.82 -3.02
C LEU A 847 15.99 27.15 -2.93
N LEU A 848 16.21 26.37 -1.87
CA LEU A 848 17.39 25.53 -1.71
C LEU A 848 16.88 24.07 -1.70
N GLY A 849 17.35 23.24 -2.64
CA GLY A 849 17.04 21.81 -2.66
C GLY A 849 17.74 21.10 -1.50
N GLY A 850 18.91 20.53 -1.75
CA GLY A 850 19.72 19.89 -0.71
C GLY A 850 20.54 18.73 -1.24
N ASP A 851 20.50 17.60 -0.55
CA ASP A 851 21.16 16.36 -0.98
C ASP A 851 20.15 15.43 -1.68
N GLY A 852 19.92 15.61 -2.98
CA GLY A 852 18.95 14.82 -3.77
C GLY A 852 18.83 15.31 -5.21
N ASN A 853 18.09 14.58 -6.06
CA ASN A 853 17.72 15.06 -7.39
C ASN A 853 16.41 15.85 -7.30
N ASP A 854 16.49 17.16 -7.17
CA ASP A 854 15.38 18.02 -6.78
C ASP A 854 14.66 18.64 -7.98
N THR A 855 13.41 19.07 -7.79
CA THR A 855 12.63 19.84 -8.76
C THR A 855 12.21 21.16 -8.13
N LEU A 856 12.85 22.25 -8.54
CA LEU A 856 12.64 23.61 -8.01
C LEU A 856 11.96 24.48 -9.07
N LEU A 857 10.73 24.92 -8.81
CA LEU A 857 9.96 25.80 -9.69
C LEU A 857 9.67 27.11 -8.92
N GLY A 858 10.33 28.22 -9.31
CA GLY A 858 10.18 29.55 -8.66
C GLY A 858 8.89 30.30 -9.05
N GLY A 859 8.38 30.02 -10.25
CA GLY A 859 7.09 30.56 -10.70
C GLY A 859 7.19 31.98 -11.25
N ALA A 860 6.99 33.02 -10.42
CA ALA A 860 6.83 34.39 -10.93
C ALA A 860 7.31 35.50 -9.98
N GLY A 861 8.61 35.79 -10.01
CA GLY A 861 9.14 37.13 -9.74
C GLY A 861 10.64 37.26 -9.92
N ASN A 862 11.43 37.47 -8.87
CA ASN A 862 12.90 37.51 -9.01
C ASN A 862 13.50 36.56 -7.98
N ASP A 863 13.60 35.29 -8.37
CA ASP A 863 13.78 34.16 -7.47
C ASP A 863 15.28 33.82 -7.33
N THR A 864 15.65 33.24 -6.20
CA THR A 864 17.03 32.82 -5.86
C THR A 864 17.03 31.33 -5.58
N LEU A 865 17.52 30.54 -6.52
CA LEU A 865 17.47 29.09 -6.47
C LEU A 865 18.88 28.52 -6.22
N ALA A 866 18.97 27.36 -5.61
CA ALA A 866 20.14 26.49 -5.56
C ALA A 866 19.63 25.05 -5.53
N GLY A 867 20.07 24.22 -6.47
CA GLY A 867 19.75 22.79 -6.50
C GLY A 867 20.37 22.10 -5.29
N GLY A 868 21.63 21.71 -5.43
CA GLY A 868 22.43 21.15 -4.36
C GLY A 868 23.16 19.91 -4.85
N ALA A 869 23.37 18.93 -3.99
CA ALA A 869 24.10 17.71 -4.33
C ALA A 869 23.21 16.68 -5.04
N GLY A 870 22.93 16.91 -6.33
CA GLY A 870 22.24 15.95 -7.18
C GLY A 870 22.23 16.32 -8.66
N ASN A 871 21.14 15.98 -9.35
CA ASN A 871 20.92 16.34 -10.75
C ASN A 871 19.53 16.97 -10.83
N ASP A 872 19.48 18.29 -10.76
CA ASP A 872 18.27 19.00 -10.38
C ASP A 872 17.53 19.56 -11.59
N LEU A 873 16.21 19.69 -11.49
CA LEU A 873 15.36 20.35 -12.47
C LEU A 873 14.94 21.72 -11.92
N ILE A 874 15.51 22.79 -12.46
CA ILE A 874 15.37 24.15 -11.93
C ILE A 874 14.71 25.07 -12.97
N ASP A 875 13.52 25.57 -12.67
CA ASP A 875 12.80 26.57 -13.47
C ASP A 875 12.61 27.86 -12.66
N GLY A 876 13.31 28.94 -13.02
CA GLY A 876 13.10 30.26 -12.41
C GLY A 876 11.77 30.92 -12.79
N GLY A 877 11.13 30.44 -13.85
CA GLY A 877 9.82 30.91 -14.29
C GLY A 877 9.83 32.30 -14.93
N ALA A 878 9.45 33.34 -14.18
CA ALA A 878 9.03 34.62 -14.76
C ALA A 878 9.46 35.88 -14.01
N GLY A 879 10.76 36.19 -13.98
CA GLY A 879 11.19 37.59 -14.01
C GLY A 879 12.68 37.86 -14.20
N ASN A 880 13.50 37.83 -13.15
CA ASN A 880 14.96 37.98 -13.27
C ASN A 880 15.66 37.12 -12.22
N ASP A 881 15.93 35.89 -12.60
CA ASP A 881 16.10 34.81 -11.63
C ASP A 881 17.60 34.44 -11.48
N GLN A 882 17.97 34.01 -10.28
CA GLN A 882 19.36 33.83 -9.85
C GLN A 882 19.62 32.40 -9.38
N LEU A 883 20.60 31.71 -9.98
CA LEU A 883 21.07 30.40 -9.50
C LEU A 883 22.38 30.56 -8.71
N LEU A 884 22.42 30.00 -7.50
CA LEU A 884 23.60 29.94 -6.63
C LEU A 884 24.33 28.60 -6.83
N LEU A 885 25.66 28.64 -6.94
CA LEU A 885 26.51 27.48 -7.24
C LEU A 885 27.73 27.43 -6.31
N GLN A 886 28.06 26.24 -5.80
CA GLN A 886 29.07 25.96 -4.77
C GLN A 886 30.50 25.82 -5.32
N GLY A 887 30.67 25.73 -6.64
CA GLY A 887 31.97 25.74 -7.33
C GLY A 887 32.36 27.11 -7.89
N VAL A 888 33.49 27.19 -8.61
CA VAL A 888 33.87 28.42 -9.34
C VAL A 888 33.42 28.36 -10.80
N ALA A 889 33.24 29.52 -11.45
CA ALA A 889 32.66 29.58 -12.79
C ALA A 889 33.34 28.69 -13.85
N GLN A 890 34.63 28.37 -13.68
CA GLN A 890 35.40 27.54 -14.61
C GLN A 890 35.06 26.04 -14.52
N ASP A 891 34.39 25.61 -13.46
CA ASP A 891 34.02 24.22 -13.20
C ASP A 891 32.70 23.83 -13.90
N TYR A 892 31.99 24.80 -14.48
CA TYR A 892 30.65 24.60 -15.07
C TYR A 892 30.65 24.66 -16.60
N VAL A 893 29.97 23.68 -17.21
CA VAL A 893 29.75 23.60 -18.65
C VAL A 893 28.24 23.68 -18.93
N LEU A 894 27.82 24.80 -19.52
CA LEU A 894 26.42 25.04 -19.87
C LEU A 894 26.16 24.71 -21.35
N THR A 895 25.27 23.76 -21.60
CA THR A 895 24.91 23.25 -22.95
C THR A 895 23.44 23.53 -23.26
N SER A 896 23.14 24.19 -24.38
CA SER A 896 21.78 24.47 -24.83
C SER A 896 21.13 23.26 -25.51
N GLN A 897 19.90 22.91 -25.10
CA GLN A 897 19.08 21.86 -25.69
C GLN A 897 18.16 22.37 -26.81
N ALA A 898 17.50 21.44 -27.53
CA ALA A 898 16.73 21.75 -28.74
C ALA A 898 15.30 22.26 -28.48
N ASP A 899 14.82 22.16 -27.24
CA ASP A 899 13.49 22.52 -26.76
C ASP A 899 13.43 23.92 -26.11
N GLY A 900 14.57 24.43 -25.64
CA GLY A 900 14.71 25.74 -25.00
C GLY A 900 15.45 25.69 -23.65
N LYS A 901 15.66 24.49 -23.08
CA LYS A 901 16.35 24.30 -21.79
C LYS A 901 17.86 24.30 -21.94
N TYR A 902 18.57 24.28 -20.81
CA TYR A 902 20.02 24.13 -20.75
C TYR A 902 20.41 23.04 -19.75
N VAL A 903 21.48 22.31 -20.04
CA VAL A 903 22.15 21.42 -19.07
C VAL A 903 23.35 22.16 -18.49
N LEU A 904 23.42 22.26 -17.17
CA LEU A 904 24.53 22.83 -16.43
C LEU A 904 25.31 21.67 -15.77
N GLU A 905 26.38 21.21 -16.43
CA GLU A 905 27.28 20.20 -15.86
C GLU A 905 28.23 20.89 -14.87
N GLY A 906 28.16 20.54 -13.58
CA GLY A 906 28.97 21.09 -12.49
C GLY A 906 29.96 20.09 -11.88
N PRO A 907 30.75 20.53 -10.87
CA PRO A 907 31.53 19.63 -10.02
C PRO A 907 30.60 18.78 -9.13
N LYS A 908 31.10 17.65 -8.63
CA LYS A 908 30.33 16.64 -7.86
C LYS A 908 29.45 17.12 -6.68
N MET A 909 29.58 18.37 -6.22
CA MET A 909 28.76 18.93 -5.13
C MET A 909 27.49 19.66 -5.63
N ASP A 910 27.43 20.00 -6.93
CA ASP A 910 26.28 20.59 -7.62
C ASP A 910 25.83 19.73 -8.84
N GLY A 911 26.28 18.47 -8.87
CA GLY A 911 26.14 17.49 -9.98
C GLY A 911 25.85 18.00 -11.39
N THR A 912 24.68 17.74 -11.96
CA THR A 912 24.34 18.07 -13.36
C THR A 912 22.87 18.42 -13.54
N ASP A 913 22.60 19.72 -13.67
CA ASP A 913 21.24 20.26 -13.61
C ASP A 913 20.63 20.49 -14.99
N ILE A 914 19.31 20.37 -15.07
CA ILE A 914 18.49 20.85 -16.19
C ILE A 914 17.85 22.16 -15.75
N ILE A 915 18.26 23.26 -16.36
CA ILE A 915 17.82 24.61 -15.99
C ILE A 915 17.04 25.29 -17.13
N GLU A 916 16.00 26.04 -16.76
CA GLU A 916 15.30 26.96 -17.64
C GLU A 916 14.91 28.25 -16.92
N ASN A 917 14.71 29.33 -17.69
CA ASN A 917 14.33 30.66 -17.18
C ASN A 917 15.22 31.20 -16.03
N ILE A 918 16.55 31.14 -16.20
CA ILE A 918 17.54 31.73 -15.27
C ILE A 918 18.37 32.81 -15.99
N GLU A 919 18.35 34.05 -15.46
CA GLU A 919 19.10 35.18 -16.01
C GLU A 919 20.56 35.24 -15.53
N THR A 920 20.81 34.87 -14.26
CA THR A 920 22.10 35.11 -13.59
C THR A 920 22.58 33.96 -12.72
N PHE A 921 23.90 33.76 -12.70
CA PHE A 921 24.61 32.66 -12.04
C PHE A 921 25.64 33.25 -11.07
N HIS A 922 25.61 32.83 -9.81
CA HIS A 922 26.50 33.29 -8.74
C HIS A 922 27.35 32.13 -8.23
N PHE A 923 28.67 32.30 -8.29
CA PHE A 923 29.65 31.25 -7.97
C PHE A 923 30.30 31.47 -6.61
N ALA A 924 30.84 30.41 -6.02
CA ALA A 924 31.42 30.43 -4.66
C ALA A 924 32.66 31.34 -4.49
N ASP A 925 33.31 31.76 -5.58
CA ASP A 925 34.38 32.78 -5.56
C ASP A 925 33.85 34.23 -5.61
N GLY A 926 32.52 34.42 -5.60
CA GLY A 926 31.85 35.72 -5.69
C GLY A 926 31.77 36.29 -7.10
N VAL A 927 32.09 35.50 -8.14
CA VAL A 927 31.86 35.88 -9.54
C VAL A 927 30.37 35.75 -9.87
N VAL A 928 29.83 36.72 -10.63
CA VAL A 928 28.47 36.68 -11.15
C VAL A 928 28.50 36.76 -12.67
N MET A 929 27.81 35.84 -13.35
CA MET A 929 27.69 35.81 -14.81
C MET A 929 26.22 35.80 -15.24
N GLY A 930 25.91 36.46 -16.36
CA GLY A 930 24.62 36.27 -17.02
C GLY A 930 24.67 35.08 -17.99
N LEU A 931 23.52 34.47 -18.28
CA LEU A 931 23.37 33.29 -19.16
C LEU A 931 24.25 33.32 -20.42
N GLY A 932 24.20 34.42 -21.19
CA GLY A 932 24.97 34.59 -22.42
C GLY A 932 26.50 34.70 -22.23
N ALA A 933 26.98 35.02 -21.03
CA ALA A 933 28.41 35.03 -20.70
C ALA A 933 28.90 33.62 -20.31
N LEU A 934 28.11 32.87 -19.54
CA LEU A 934 28.42 31.49 -19.16
C LEU A 934 28.43 30.58 -20.41
N LEU A 935 27.41 30.66 -21.28
CA LEU A 935 27.39 29.97 -22.58
C LEU A 935 28.63 30.29 -23.45
N ALA A 936 29.08 31.55 -23.44
CA ALA A 936 30.26 31.97 -24.20
C ALA A 936 31.59 31.48 -23.61
N GLN A 937 31.62 31.17 -22.30
CA GLN A 937 32.74 30.54 -21.63
C GLN A 937 32.77 29.03 -21.91
N SER A 938 31.64 28.33 -21.74
CA SER A 938 31.54 26.89 -21.98
C SER A 938 31.84 26.52 -23.44
N ALA A 939 31.61 27.44 -24.39
CA ALA A 939 32.03 27.30 -25.80
C ALA A 939 33.54 27.49 -26.08
N GLN A 940 34.37 27.83 -25.07
CA GLN A 940 35.81 28.09 -25.24
C GLN A 940 36.72 27.02 -24.61
N THR A 941 36.18 26.10 -23.81
CA THR A 941 36.95 25.06 -23.10
C THR A 941 37.29 23.87 -24.03
N PRO A 942 38.57 23.56 -24.30
CA PRO A 942 38.95 22.38 -25.09
C PRO A 942 39.08 21.13 -24.20
N ALA A 943 38.73 19.96 -24.75
CA ALA A 943 38.77 18.69 -24.03
C ALA A 943 40.14 18.34 -23.38
N PRO A 944 40.18 17.66 -22.21
CA PRO A 944 41.42 17.37 -21.50
C PRO A 944 42.40 16.47 -22.28
N GLN A 945 43.69 16.77 -22.19
CA GLN A 945 44.77 15.95 -22.74
C GLN A 945 45.26 14.88 -21.74
N ALA A 946 45.76 13.76 -22.25
CA ALA A 946 46.37 12.70 -21.46
C ALA A 946 47.88 12.93 -21.21
N GLU A 947 48.35 12.68 -19.99
CA GLU A 947 49.77 12.45 -19.68
C GLU A 947 49.99 11.27 -18.70
N ALA A 948 51.20 10.71 -18.76
CA ALA A 948 51.80 9.68 -17.91
C ALA A 948 53.34 9.89 -17.96
N PRO A 949 54.20 9.24 -17.14
CA PRO A 949 53.96 8.21 -16.12
C PRO A 949 54.64 8.49 -14.75
N ALA A 950 54.55 7.51 -13.84
CA ALA A 950 55.02 7.57 -12.44
C ALA A 950 56.56 7.55 -12.22
N VAL A 951 56.95 7.89 -10.98
CA VAL A 951 58.28 7.65 -10.36
C VAL A 951 58.07 6.86 -9.06
N ALA A 952 59.02 6.02 -8.67
CA ALA A 952 58.84 4.97 -7.64
C ALA A 952 59.77 5.13 -6.42
N GLU A 953 59.30 4.68 -5.25
CA GLU A 953 60.09 4.29 -4.05
C GLU A 953 59.34 3.16 -3.31
N THR A 954 59.82 1.91 -3.33
CA THR A 954 60.63 1.18 -2.30
C THR A 954 59.87 0.66 -1.08
N ALA A 955 59.88 -0.67 -0.91
CA ALA A 955 59.18 -1.41 0.14
C ALA A 955 60.01 -1.63 1.42
N VAL A 956 59.31 -1.94 2.52
CA VAL A 956 59.86 -2.51 3.77
C VAL A 956 58.98 -3.70 4.19
N GLU A 957 59.58 -4.86 4.41
CA GLU A 957 58.89 -6.06 4.91
C GLU A 957 58.81 -6.04 6.46
N ALA A 958 57.64 -6.42 6.98
CA ALA A 958 57.51 -7.09 8.28
C ALA A 958 57.01 -8.53 8.03
N THR A 959 57.18 -9.42 9.02
CA THR A 959 56.92 -10.86 8.83
C THR A 959 56.17 -11.48 10.01
N GLY A 960 54.85 -11.65 9.86
CA GLY A 960 54.00 -12.54 10.65
C GLY A 960 53.58 -13.79 9.86
N ALA A 961 53.68 -14.97 10.46
CA ALA A 961 53.33 -16.24 9.80
C ALA A 961 51.90 -16.68 10.14
N LEU A 962 51.13 -17.09 9.13
CA LEU A 962 49.73 -17.53 9.30
C LEU A 962 49.63 -18.98 9.79
N SER A 963 48.71 -19.29 10.71
CA SER A 963 48.39 -20.66 11.12
C SER A 963 46.89 -20.97 10.92
N VAL A 964 46.56 -22.10 10.30
CA VAL A 964 45.18 -22.48 9.93
C VAL A 964 44.67 -23.58 10.86
N ALA A 965 43.59 -23.31 11.59
CA ALA A 965 42.95 -24.27 12.48
C ALA A 965 41.43 -24.35 12.24
N LEU A 966 40.95 -25.50 11.77
CA LEU A 966 39.51 -25.76 11.61
C LEU A 966 38.91 -26.33 12.91
N LYS A 967 37.86 -25.68 13.42
CA LYS A 967 36.98 -26.20 14.47
C LYS A 967 35.70 -26.72 13.80
N GLY A 968 35.41 -28.02 13.92
CA GLY A 968 34.15 -28.60 13.43
C GLY A 968 32.95 -28.01 14.19
N ASP A 969 31.78 -27.84 13.57
CA ASP A 969 31.09 -28.84 12.73
C ASP A 969 30.58 -28.31 11.37
N VAL A 970 30.24 -29.24 10.47
CA VAL A 970 29.61 -28.92 9.17
C VAL A 970 28.13 -28.62 9.39
N VAL A 971 27.72 -27.37 9.17
CA VAL A 971 26.31 -26.96 9.16
C VAL A 971 25.82 -26.89 7.71
N GLN A 972 24.75 -27.63 7.39
CA GLN A 972 23.98 -27.36 6.17
C GLN A 972 23.14 -26.11 6.39
N SER A 973 23.44 -25.00 5.71
CA SER A 973 22.56 -23.83 5.65
C SER A 973 21.58 -23.96 4.47
N ALA A 974 20.44 -23.28 4.56
CA ALA A 974 19.37 -23.33 3.56
C ALA A 974 19.49 -22.21 2.49
N ALA A 975 20.69 -21.70 2.23
CA ALA A 975 20.95 -20.62 1.27
C ALA A 975 22.16 -20.95 0.36
N PRO A 976 22.08 -20.73 -0.97
CA PRO A 976 23.05 -21.32 -1.90
C PRO A 976 24.18 -20.35 -2.34
N ARG A 977 24.87 -19.69 -1.40
CA ARG A 977 26.00 -18.78 -1.75
C ARG A 977 27.31 -18.95 -0.99
N ASP A 978 27.36 -19.76 0.07
CA ASP A 978 28.49 -19.72 0.99
C ASP A 978 29.50 -20.87 0.82
N MET A 979 30.64 -20.58 0.20
CA MET A 979 31.88 -21.31 0.49
C MET A 979 32.66 -20.53 1.57
N VAL A 980 32.43 -20.88 2.83
CA VAL A 980 33.15 -20.29 3.96
C VAL A 980 34.58 -20.85 4.01
N LEU A 981 35.57 -19.98 3.83
CA LEU A 981 36.97 -20.28 4.08
C LEU A 981 37.51 -19.38 5.20
N GLN A 982 37.20 -19.72 6.45
CA GLN A 982 37.72 -18.97 7.60
C GLN A 982 39.25 -19.10 7.68
N LEU A 983 39.93 -18.00 7.38
CA LEU A 983 41.33 -17.76 7.65
C LEU A 983 41.41 -16.77 8.81
N SER A 984 41.99 -17.21 9.94
CA SER A 984 42.29 -16.36 11.09
C SER A 984 43.80 -16.17 11.20
N SER A 985 44.25 -14.93 11.27
CA SER A 985 45.61 -14.62 11.75
C SER A 985 45.64 -14.53 13.28
N ASP A 986 46.82 -14.68 13.87
CA ASP A 986 47.07 -14.39 15.29
C ASP A 986 46.84 -12.90 15.64
N THR A 987 46.59 -12.04 14.64
CA THR A 987 46.27 -10.61 14.75
C THR A 987 44.76 -10.30 14.69
N GLY A 988 43.89 -11.31 14.58
CA GLY A 988 42.44 -11.13 14.71
C GLY A 988 41.68 -10.71 13.45
N VAL A 989 42.32 -10.69 12.27
CA VAL A 989 41.63 -10.44 11.00
C VAL A 989 40.79 -11.66 10.62
N VAL A 990 39.51 -11.43 10.31
CA VAL A 990 38.56 -12.44 9.81
C VAL A 990 38.10 -12.00 8.42
N VAL A 991 38.19 -12.91 7.44
CA VAL A 991 37.72 -12.69 6.07
C VAL A 991 36.62 -13.70 5.76
N ASP A 992 35.36 -13.24 5.71
CA ASP A 992 34.19 -14.13 5.60
C ASP A 992 33.82 -14.50 4.15
N SER A 993 34.37 -13.84 3.12
CA SER A 993 34.15 -14.23 1.72
C SER A 993 35.29 -13.85 0.78
N VAL A 994 35.46 -14.60 -0.31
CA VAL A 994 36.37 -14.26 -1.42
C VAL A 994 35.55 -13.99 -2.68
N ASN A 995 35.62 -12.77 -3.17
CA ASN A 995 34.83 -12.27 -4.31
C ASN A 995 35.26 -12.97 -5.63
N PRO A 996 34.34 -13.59 -6.41
CA PRO A 996 34.65 -14.22 -7.71
C PRO A 996 35.24 -13.27 -8.76
N TRP A 997 34.92 -11.97 -8.65
CA TRP A 997 35.38 -10.89 -9.53
C TRP A 997 36.68 -10.23 -9.06
N SER A 998 37.24 -10.64 -7.90
CA SER A 998 38.57 -10.22 -7.45
C SER A 998 39.68 -10.74 -8.38
N ALA A 999 40.89 -10.19 -8.26
CA ALA A 999 42.05 -10.69 -9.00
C ALA A 999 42.35 -12.18 -8.70
N LEU A 1000 42.12 -12.60 -7.45
CA LEU A 1000 42.27 -14.00 -7.02
C LEU A 1000 41.13 -14.89 -7.56
N GLY A 1001 39.87 -14.43 -7.49
CA GLY A 1001 38.72 -15.17 -8.03
C GLY A 1001 38.80 -15.40 -9.55
N LYS A 1002 39.23 -14.36 -10.28
CA LYS A 1002 39.49 -14.42 -11.72
C LYS A 1002 40.66 -15.33 -12.09
N SER A 1003 41.76 -15.32 -11.31
CA SER A 1003 42.96 -16.14 -11.62
C SER A 1003 42.82 -17.61 -11.20
N LEU A 1004 41.96 -17.93 -10.22
CA LEU A 1004 41.56 -19.31 -9.90
C LEU A 1004 40.53 -19.90 -10.88
N GLY A 1005 40.05 -19.12 -11.86
CA GLY A 1005 39.12 -19.57 -12.89
C GLY A 1005 37.74 -19.92 -12.36
N LEU A 1006 37.28 -19.24 -11.30
CA LEU A 1006 35.97 -19.47 -10.71
C LEU A 1006 34.86 -18.96 -11.65
N THR A 1007 33.96 -19.86 -12.06
CA THR A 1007 32.80 -19.51 -12.88
C THR A 1007 31.51 -20.05 -12.26
N VAL A 1008 30.47 -19.21 -12.24
CA VAL A 1008 29.14 -19.56 -11.73
C VAL A 1008 28.34 -20.21 -12.86
N SER A 1009 27.78 -21.40 -12.60
CA SER A 1009 26.97 -22.14 -13.58
C SER A 1009 25.47 -22.05 -13.27
N HIS A 1010 24.62 -22.48 -14.20
CA HIS A 1010 23.17 -22.23 -14.20
C HIS A 1010 22.36 -23.15 -13.22
N ASP A 1011 22.99 -23.64 -12.17
CA ASP A 1011 22.38 -24.44 -11.09
C ASP A 1011 23.11 -24.09 -9.77
N PRO A 1012 22.44 -23.65 -8.69
CA PRO A 1012 23.11 -23.07 -7.51
C PRO A 1012 23.97 -24.03 -6.67
N ALA A 1013 24.05 -25.32 -7.03
CA ALA A 1013 24.72 -26.34 -6.23
C ALA A 1013 26.24 -26.48 -6.47
N PHE A 1014 26.82 -25.89 -7.54
CA PHE A 1014 28.24 -26.07 -7.87
C PHE A 1014 28.92 -24.86 -8.53
N VAL A 1015 30.14 -24.55 -8.08
CA VAL A 1015 31.12 -23.70 -8.77
C VAL A 1015 32.05 -24.57 -9.60
N LEU A 1016 32.34 -24.17 -10.85
CA LEU A 1016 33.24 -24.90 -11.75
C LEU A 1016 34.54 -24.12 -12.00
N SER A 1017 35.67 -24.84 -11.91
CA SER A 1017 36.97 -24.48 -12.48
C SER A 1017 37.60 -25.71 -13.14
N GLU A 1018 38.48 -25.52 -14.12
CA GLU A 1018 39.13 -26.67 -14.78
C GLU A 1018 40.03 -27.47 -13.83
N LYS A 1019 40.03 -28.80 -13.98
CA LYS A 1019 40.80 -29.69 -13.12
C LYS A 1019 42.30 -29.53 -13.36
N GLY A 1020 42.95 -28.74 -12.52
CA GLY A 1020 44.39 -28.47 -12.55
C GLY A 1020 44.75 -26.99 -12.67
N THR A 1021 43.79 -26.07 -12.69
CA THR A 1021 44.04 -24.63 -12.70
C THR A 1021 44.87 -24.20 -11.48
N THR A 1022 45.93 -23.43 -11.72
CA THR A 1022 46.84 -22.88 -10.70
C THR A 1022 47.12 -21.40 -10.98
N ALA A 1023 47.08 -20.57 -9.94
CA ALA A 1023 47.55 -19.19 -9.97
C ALA A 1023 48.85 -19.06 -9.16
N ASP A 1024 49.86 -18.39 -9.70
CA ASP A 1024 51.08 -18.03 -8.97
C ASP A 1024 50.89 -16.64 -8.37
N PHE A 1025 50.91 -16.55 -7.04
CA PHE A 1025 50.83 -15.31 -6.29
C PHE A 1025 52.09 -15.20 -5.41
N GLY A 1026 52.97 -14.25 -5.72
CA GLY A 1026 54.21 -14.02 -4.98
C GLY A 1026 55.22 -15.17 -4.98
N GLY A 1027 55.21 -16.08 -5.96
CA GLY A 1027 56.10 -17.25 -6.00
C GLY A 1027 55.54 -18.50 -5.30
N THR A 1028 54.24 -18.49 -4.98
CA THR A 1028 53.50 -19.63 -4.45
C THR A 1028 52.34 -19.97 -5.38
N ASN A 1029 52.37 -21.19 -5.94
CA ASN A 1029 51.32 -21.71 -6.80
C ASN A 1029 50.16 -22.25 -5.97
N VAL A 1030 48.99 -21.62 -6.08
CA VAL A 1030 47.72 -22.03 -5.46
C VAL A 1030 46.88 -22.73 -6.51
N GLY A 1031 46.47 -23.99 -6.26
CA GLY A 1031 45.80 -24.85 -7.24
C GLY A 1031 44.46 -25.40 -6.77
N ALA A 1032 43.45 -25.35 -7.64
CA ALA A 1032 42.05 -25.68 -7.31
C ALA A 1032 41.77 -27.16 -6.95
N ASN A 1033 42.77 -28.05 -6.91
CA ASN A 1033 42.57 -29.50 -6.86
C ASN A 1033 43.59 -30.29 -5.99
N TYR A 1034 44.31 -29.66 -5.05
CA TYR A 1034 45.27 -30.38 -4.18
C TYR A 1034 44.87 -30.45 -2.69
N TRP A 1035 44.25 -31.59 -2.34
CA TRP A 1035 44.29 -32.43 -1.10
C TRP A 1035 44.91 -31.87 0.20
N SER A 1036 44.49 -32.26 1.42
CA SER A 1036 43.33 -33.02 1.92
C SER A 1036 43.37 -33.07 3.47
N LEU A 1037 42.22 -33.24 4.14
CA LEU A 1037 42.16 -33.40 5.60
C LEU A 1037 42.72 -34.76 6.08
N GLN A 1038 43.99 -34.78 6.46
CA GLN A 1038 44.48 -35.61 7.58
C GLN A 1038 45.38 -34.75 8.48
N ASN A 1039 44.99 -34.64 9.76
CA ASN A 1039 45.73 -33.99 10.86
C ASN A 1039 45.77 -32.44 10.91
N ASN A 1040 44.78 -31.72 10.36
CA ASN A 1040 44.54 -30.29 10.61
C ASN A 1040 45.75 -29.33 10.44
N VAL A 1041 46.56 -29.48 9.37
CA VAL A 1041 47.58 -28.49 8.98
C VAL A 1041 47.67 -28.40 7.45
N ALA A 1042 47.77 -27.19 6.90
CA ALA A 1042 48.16 -26.93 5.52
C ALA A 1042 49.59 -26.34 5.49
N VAL A 1043 50.48 -26.89 4.65
CA VAL A 1043 51.90 -26.49 4.56
C VAL A 1043 52.45 -26.73 3.15
N ARG A 1044 53.43 -25.91 2.74
CA ARG A 1044 54.32 -26.17 1.60
C ARG A 1044 55.67 -26.63 2.14
N ASP A 1045 56.09 -27.84 1.77
CA ASP A 1045 57.39 -28.45 2.14
C ASP A 1045 57.76 -28.46 3.66
N GLY A 1046 56.78 -28.19 4.53
CA GLY A 1046 56.95 -28.21 6.00
C GLY A 1046 57.15 -26.84 6.67
N GLU A 1047 57.10 -25.74 5.93
CA GLU A 1047 57.07 -24.38 6.51
C GLU A 1047 55.73 -23.67 6.27
N ALA A 1048 55.39 -22.75 7.17
CA ALA A 1048 54.13 -22.01 7.18
C ALA A 1048 54.09 -20.95 6.06
N LEU A 1049 52.88 -20.46 5.75
CA LEU A 1049 52.70 -19.36 4.80
C LEU A 1049 53.28 -18.07 5.40
N ASN A 1050 54.40 -17.62 4.84
CA ASN A 1050 54.94 -16.28 5.04
C ASN A 1050 54.33 -15.32 4.02
N ILE A 1051 53.16 -14.77 4.36
CA ILE A 1051 52.62 -13.54 3.79
C ILE A 1051 51.94 -12.85 4.97
N ASP A 1052 52.27 -11.58 5.19
CA ASP A 1052 51.76 -10.85 6.35
C ASP A 1052 50.30 -10.44 6.13
N ALA A 1053 49.57 -10.18 7.22
CA ALA A 1053 48.14 -9.88 7.16
C ALA A 1053 47.86 -8.64 6.29
N GLN A 1054 48.74 -7.64 6.33
CA GLN A 1054 48.61 -6.40 5.53
C GLN A 1054 48.65 -6.66 4.02
N ASP A 1055 49.49 -7.57 3.52
CA ASP A 1055 49.57 -7.90 2.10
C ASP A 1055 48.37 -8.74 1.64
N THR A 1056 47.76 -9.49 2.57
CA THR A 1056 46.50 -10.21 2.33
C THR A 1056 45.33 -9.23 2.20
N THR A 1057 45.22 -8.24 3.08
CA THR A 1057 44.17 -7.19 2.99
C THR A 1057 44.31 -6.36 1.71
N LYS A 1058 45.54 -5.91 1.39
CA LYS A 1058 45.85 -5.16 0.15
C LYS A 1058 45.50 -5.92 -1.14
N ALA A 1059 45.46 -7.25 -1.10
CA ALA A 1059 45.15 -8.08 -2.28
C ALA A 1059 43.65 -8.42 -2.44
N LEU A 1060 42.81 -8.20 -1.40
CA LEU A 1060 41.43 -8.69 -1.36
C LEU A 1060 40.36 -7.60 -1.52
N GLY A 1061 40.63 -6.34 -1.14
CA GLY A 1061 39.76 -5.19 -1.43
C GLY A 1061 38.34 -5.35 -0.89
N SER A 1062 38.20 -5.46 0.43
CA SER A 1062 36.93 -5.78 1.12
C SER A 1062 36.62 -4.79 2.24
N VAL A 1063 35.32 -4.61 2.52
CA VAL A 1063 34.83 -4.00 3.77
C VAL A 1063 35.45 -4.74 4.96
N VAL A 1064 36.15 -4.02 5.84
CA VAL A 1064 36.68 -4.52 7.11
C VAL A 1064 35.75 -4.02 8.22
N VAL A 1065 35.37 -4.89 9.15
CA VAL A 1065 34.59 -4.54 10.35
C VAL A 1065 35.23 -5.17 11.58
N ASN A 1066 35.22 -4.43 12.70
CA ASN A 1066 35.84 -4.79 13.99
C ASN A 1066 37.38 -4.95 13.95
N ALA A 1067 38.10 -3.84 13.77
CA ALA A 1067 39.54 -3.78 13.99
C ALA A 1067 39.88 -2.66 14.99
N ALA A 1068 40.33 -3.01 16.20
CA ALA A 1068 40.61 -2.05 17.28
C ALA A 1068 41.81 -1.11 17.01
N SER A 1069 42.60 -1.40 15.98
CA SER A 1069 43.53 -0.43 15.42
C SER A 1069 43.80 -0.76 13.95
N LEU A 1070 43.65 0.22 13.06
CA LEU A 1070 43.77 0.03 11.63
C LEU A 1070 44.32 1.29 10.94
N THR A 1071 45.15 1.08 9.91
CA THR A 1071 45.53 2.09 8.93
C THR A 1071 44.95 1.65 7.59
N LEU A 1072 44.19 2.52 6.94
CA LEU A 1072 43.57 2.28 5.63
C LEU A 1072 44.59 2.57 4.51
N THR A 1073 44.14 2.91 3.31
CA THR A 1073 45.00 3.00 2.13
C THR A 1073 45.37 4.44 1.76
N GLU A 1074 46.18 4.61 0.70
CA GLU A 1074 46.57 5.93 0.17
C GLU A 1074 45.51 6.47 -0.82
N GLY A 1075 44.24 6.13 -0.61
CA GLY A 1075 43.13 6.47 -1.50
C GLY A 1075 41.78 6.29 -0.80
N ASN A 1076 40.77 6.97 -1.31
CA ASN A 1076 39.49 7.21 -0.64
C ASN A 1076 38.83 5.93 -0.09
N ASP A 1077 38.85 5.79 1.23
CA ASP A 1077 38.31 4.65 1.97
C ASP A 1077 37.09 5.04 2.83
N ILE A 1078 36.24 4.05 3.13
CA ILE A 1078 35.10 4.19 4.04
C ILE A 1078 35.27 3.12 5.13
N PHE A 1079 35.36 3.55 6.39
CA PHE A 1079 35.56 2.65 7.52
C PHE A 1079 34.62 2.97 8.69
N HIS A 1080 34.09 1.90 9.28
CA HIS A 1080 33.25 1.97 10.47
C HIS A 1080 33.87 1.16 11.62
N GLY A 1081 34.03 1.83 12.76
CA GLY A 1081 34.46 1.27 14.02
C GLY A 1081 33.47 0.30 14.65
N SER A 1082 33.73 0.00 15.90
CA SER A 1082 33.04 -1.00 16.70
C SER A 1082 32.09 -0.34 17.72
N GLY A 1083 31.90 -0.96 18.88
CA GLY A 1083 31.22 -0.36 20.04
C GLY A 1083 32.18 -0.26 21.23
N LEU A 1084 33.47 -0.09 20.94
CA LEU A 1084 34.62 -0.07 21.84
C LEU A 1084 35.62 0.97 21.33
N ALA A 1085 36.51 1.44 22.20
CA ALA A 1085 37.58 2.37 21.84
C ALA A 1085 38.52 1.83 20.72
N ASP A 1086 38.47 2.47 19.56
CA ASP A 1086 39.21 2.12 18.35
C ASP A 1086 40.30 3.15 17.98
N VAL A 1087 41.26 2.79 17.12
CA VAL A 1087 42.34 3.67 16.64
C VAL A 1087 42.50 3.58 15.12
N ILE A 1088 42.00 4.57 14.40
CA ILE A 1088 41.79 4.53 12.94
C ILE A 1088 42.61 5.63 12.27
N TYR A 1089 43.36 5.26 11.23
CA TYR A 1089 44.09 6.18 10.34
C TYR A 1089 43.61 6.00 8.90
N GLY A 1090 43.10 7.04 8.26
CA GLY A 1090 42.66 7.04 6.85
C GLY A 1090 43.83 6.82 5.91
N GLY A 1091 44.64 7.85 5.70
CA GLY A 1091 45.91 7.73 5.00
C GLY A 1091 46.21 8.95 4.13
N GLY A 1092 45.90 8.84 2.84
CA GLY A 1092 46.28 9.80 1.81
C GLY A 1092 45.20 10.08 0.76
N GLY A 1093 43.97 9.61 0.99
CA GLY A 1093 42.78 9.86 0.18
C GLY A 1093 41.77 10.76 0.90
N ASN A 1094 40.65 11.08 0.26
CA ASN A 1094 39.52 11.73 0.95
C ASN A 1094 38.67 10.63 1.59
N ASP A 1095 38.75 10.49 2.91
CA ASP A 1095 38.25 9.32 3.65
C ASP A 1095 37.01 9.64 4.49
N VAL A 1096 36.21 8.60 4.78
CA VAL A 1096 35.05 8.68 5.69
C VAL A 1096 35.28 7.76 6.88
N LEU A 1097 35.46 8.34 8.07
CA LEU A 1097 35.81 7.65 9.31
C LEU A 1097 34.70 7.80 10.35
N ASP A 1098 34.02 6.70 10.69
CA ASP A 1098 32.95 6.62 11.69
C ASP A 1098 33.39 5.76 12.88
N GLY A 1099 33.63 6.37 14.05
CA GLY A 1099 34.01 5.65 15.28
C GLY A 1099 32.86 4.88 15.93
N ARG A 1100 31.62 5.34 15.69
CA ARG A 1100 30.34 4.91 16.30
C ARG A 1100 30.22 5.12 17.80
N GLY A 1101 31.03 4.44 18.61
CA GLY A 1101 30.82 4.42 20.05
C GLY A 1101 31.96 3.77 20.81
N GLY A 1102 32.59 4.55 21.67
CA GLY A 1102 33.92 4.25 22.18
C GLY A 1102 34.59 5.53 22.64
N ASN A 1103 35.87 5.45 22.98
CA ASN A 1103 36.70 6.65 23.17
C ASN A 1103 37.77 6.57 22.10
N ASP A 1104 37.42 7.01 20.89
CA ASP A 1104 38.12 6.63 19.67
C ASP A 1104 39.24 7.60 19.32
N VAL A 1105 40.24 7.13 18.59
CA VAL A 1105 41.31 7.96 18.03
C VAL A 1105 41.20 7.90 16.51
N LEU A 1106 40.68 8.96 15.90
CA LEU A 1106 40.44 9.06 14.46
C LEU A 1106 41.44 10.03 13.84
N ASN A 1107 42.04 9.65 12.72
CA ASN A 1107 43.00 10.46 11.99
C ASN A 1107 42.73 10.33 10.48
N GLY A 1108 42.29 11.40 9.81
CA GLY A 1108 42.04 11.40 8.37
C GLY A 1108 43.35 11.16 7.61
N GLY A 1109 44.24 12.14 7.66
CA GLY A 1109 45.66 11.99 7.33
C GLY A 1109 46.10 12.99 6.27
N GLY A 1110 45.52 12.92 5.07
CA GLY A 1110 45.79 13.84 3.99
C GLY A 1110 44.85 13.62 2.81
N GLY A 1111 44.14 14.66 2.42
CA GLY A 1111 42.86 14.53 1.74
C GLY A 1111 41.88 15.52 2.37
N ASN A 1112 40.64 15.55 1.89
CA ASN A 1112 39.55 16.27 2.56
C ASN A 1112 38.66 15.24 3.24
N ASP A 1113 38.80 15.11 4.56
CA ASP A 1113 38.31 13.95 5.29
C ASP A 1113 37.02 14.25 6.07
N TRP A 1114 36.13 13.26 6.14
CA TRP A 1114 34.88 13.36 6.89
C TRP A 1114 34.93 12.46 8.12
N ILE A 1115 35.02 13.09 9.30
CA ILE A 1115 35.29 12.40 10.57
C ILE A 1115 34.09 12.55 11.51
N VAL A 1116 33.58 11.40 11.97
CA VAL A 1116 32.45 11.27 12.89
C VAL A 1116 32.92 10.48 14.12
N GLY A 1117 33.03 11.14 15.26
CA GLY A 1117 33.43 10.51 16.53
C GLY A 1117 32.36 9.56 17.06
N GLY A 1118 31.12 10.05 17.18
CA GLY A 1118 30.02 9.29 17.76
C GLY A 1118 30.10 9.24 19.30
N GLY A 1119 29.46 8.22 19.89
CA GLY A 1119 29.17 8.20 21.33
C GLY A 1119 30.36 7.87 22.23
N GLY A 1120 30.98 8.90 22.82
CA GLY A 1120 31.96 8.82 23.90
C GLY A 1120 32.97 9.97 23.85
N ASP A 1121 34.15 9.85 24.49
CA ASP A 1121 35.15 10.92 24.50
C ASP A 1121 36.25 10.63 23.46
N ASN A 1122 36.14 11.23 22.28
CA ASN A 1122 36.99 10.91 21.12
C ASN A 1122 38.14 11.91 20.92
N ARG A 1123 39.17 11.49 20.20
CA ARG A 1123 40.30 12.32 19.77
C ARG A 1123 40.41 12.28 18.25
N MET A 1124 40.11 13.39 17.60
CA MET A 1124 40.03 13.50 16.15
C MET A 1124 41.16 14.38 15.59
N THR A 1125 41.77 13.94 14.51
CA THR A 1125 42.83 14.63 13.76
C THR A 1125 42.42 14.68 12.30
N GLY A 1126 42.36 15.86 11.70
CA GLY A 1126 42.05 16.02 10.28
C GLY A 1126 43.24 15.57 9.43
N GLY A 1127 44.37 16.25 9.61
CA GLY A 1127 45.59 16.01 8.86
C GLY A 1127 45.86 17.13 7.86
N ALA A 1128 45.75 16.83 6.57
CA ALA A 1128 46.20 17.72 5.50
C ALA A 1128 45.18 17.86 4.36
N GLY A 1129 44.16 18.69 4.59
CA GLY A 1129 43.32 19.24 3.53
C GLY A 1129 42.23 20.16 4.07
N ARG A 1130 40.98 19.84 3.77
CA ARG A 1130 39.77 20.57 4.21
C ARG A 1130 38.84 19.60 4.89
N ASP A 1131 38.99 19.49 6.19
CA ASP A 1131 38.42 18.38 6.94
C ASP A 1131 37.11 18.80 7.62
N ARG A 1132 36.17 17.86 7.71
CA ARG A 1132 34.83 18.06 8.28
C ARG A 1132 34.65 17.18 9.50
N PHE A 1133 34.54 17.82 10.66
CA PHE A 1133 34.27 17.15 11.93
C PHE A 1133 32.79 17.32 12.28
N VAL A 1134 32.05 16.22 12.41
CA VAL A 1134 30.61 16.23 12.76
C VAL A 1134 30.42 15.97 14.24
N ILE A 1135 29.58 16.79 14.88
CA ILE A 1135 29.24 16.70 16.31
C ILE A 1135 27.73 16.51 16.48
N GLY A 1136 27.34 15.37 17.04
CA GLY A 1136 25.95 14.97 17.33
C GLY A 1136 25.48 15.26 18.76
N THR A 1137 24.18 15.07 19.01
CA THR A 1137 23.52 15.31 20.31
C THR A 1137 23.81 14.25 21.39
N GLN A 1138 24.56 13.20 21.05
CA GLN A 1138 24.95 12.12 21.96
C GLN A 1138 26.48 11.98 22.08
N ASP A 1139 27.22 12.89 21.48
CA ASP A 1139 28.69 12.90 21.46
C ASP A 1139 29.19 13.42 22.83
N GLY A 1140 30.33 12.92 23.29
CA GLY A 1140 30.80 13.12 24.66
C GLY A 1140 31.71 14.33 24.83
N HIS A 1141 32.89 14.11 25.41
CA HIS A 1141 33.92 15.13 25.56
C HIS A 1141 35.05 14.93 24.53
N ASP A 1142 34.82 15.42 23.32
CA ASP A 1142 35.73 15.25 22.18
C ASP A 1142 36.88 16.26 22.16
N VAL A 1143 37.97 15.88 21.51
CA VAL A 1143 39.17 16.70 21.31
C VAL A 1143 39.58 16.68 19.84
N ILE A 1144 39.52 17.83 19.17
CA ILE A 1144 40.06 18.01 17.82
C ILE A 1144 41.46 18.62 17.92
N THR A 1145 42.43 18.01 17.23
CA THR A 1145 43.85 18.17 17.59
C THR A 1145 44.66 19.11 16.69
N ASP A 1146 44.13 19.46 15.53
CA ASP A 1146 44.86 20.18 14.48
C ASP A 1146 43.97 21.09 13.61
N PHE A 1147 42.76 21.45 14.07
CA PHE A 1147 41.79 22.27 13.34
C PHE A 1147 42.38 23.59 12.81
N THR A 1148 42.23 23.83 11.51
CA THR A 1148 42.82 24.94 10.75
C THR A 1148 41.75 25.88 10.15
N GLN A 1149 42.21 26.93 9.46
CA GLN A 1149 41.34 27.85 8.70
C GLN A 1149 40.66 27.22 7.48
N GLU A 1150 41.08 26.02 7.09
CA GLU A 1150 40.55 25.31 5.92
C GLU A 1150 39.50 24.26 6.32
N ASP A 1151 39.37 23.95 7.62
CA ASP A 1151 38.48 22.93 8.17
C ASP A 1151 37.13 23.49 8.63
N THR A 1152 36.13 22.64 8.74
CA THR A 1152 34.77 23.00 9.16
C THR A 1152 34.27 22.10 10.28
N LEU A 1153 33.72 22.73 11.32
CA LEU A 1153 32.98 22.05 12.39
C LEU A 1153 31.50 22.03 12.04
N ASP A 1154 30.90 20.85 11.95
CA ASP A 1154 29.50 20.65 11.60
C ASP A 1154 28.68 20.35 12.87
N LEU A 1155 27.89 21.34 13.30
CA LEU A 1155 27.05 21.34 14.49
C LEU A 1155 25.55 21.29 14.15
N ARG A 1156 25.16 21.06 12.89
CA ARG A 1156 23.74 21.12 12.44
C ARG A 1156 22.82 20.18 13.22
N ALA A 1157 23.35 19.04 13.67
CA ALA A 1157 22.63 18.08 14.52
C ALA A 1157 22.23 18.64 15.89
N LEU A 1158 22.84 19.75 16.34
CA LEU A 1158 22.53 20.44 17.60
C LEU A 1158 21.47 21.54 17.46
N HIS A 1159 20.98 21.81 16.23
CA HIS A 1159 19.92 22.78 15.93
C HIS A 1159 20.14 24.18 16.52
N LEU A 1160 21.35 24.72 16.35
CA LEU A 1160 21.73 26.01 16.94
C LEU A 1160 21.15 27.17 16.14
N THR A 1161 20.63 28.18 16.83
CA THR A 1161 19.89 29.28 16.17
C THR A 1161 20.74 30.20 15.27
N SER A 1162 22.07 30.11 15.31
CA SER A 1162 23.01 30.74 14.36
C SER A 1162 24.47 30.37 14.65
N VAL A 1163 25.36 30.66 13.70
CA VAL A 1163 26.82 30.66 13.90
C VAL A 1163 27.24 31.57 15.06
N ASP A 1164 26.59 32.73 15.23
CA ASP A 1164 26.87 33.62 16.36
C ASP A 1164 26.44 32.98 17.70
N ALA A 1165 25.31 32.26 17.73
CA ALA A 1165 24.90 31.50 18.91
C ALA A 1165 25.88 30.37 19.25
N ALA A 1166 26.43 29.67 18.25
CA ALA A 1166 27.48 28.68 18.47
C ALA A 1166 28.78 29.32 18.98
N LYS A 1167 29.16 30.51 18.47
CA LYS A 1167 30.32 31.27 18.95
C LYS A 1167 30.12 31.84 20.36
N ASP A 1168 28.90 32.20 20.74
CA ASP A 1168 28.54 32.57 22.12
C ASP A 1168 28.59 31.38 23.10
N MET A 1169 28.53 30.14 22.60
CA MET A 1169 28.73 28.90 23.37
C MET A 1169 30.21 28.44 23.42
N MET A 1170 31.12 29.18 22.79
CA MET A 1170 32.56 28.92 22.87
C MET A 1170 33.18 29.63 24.08
N SER A 1171 34.14 28.97 24.73
CA SER A 1171 34.85 29.47 25.90
C SER A 1171 36.29 28.99 25.93
N THR A 1172 37.15 29.63 26.74
CA THR A 1172 38.52 29.13 26.99
C THR A 1172 38.53 28.12 28.14
N ASP A 1173 39.14 26.96 27.93
CA ASP A 1173 39.30 25.89 28.90
C ASP A 1173 40.38 26.19 29.98
N PRO A 1174 40.57 25.32 31.01
CA PRO A 1174 41.64 25.49 32.00
C PRO A 1174 43.09 25.43 31.49
N HIS A 1175 43.33 24.87 30.30
CA HIS A 1175 44.64 24.79 29.65
C HIS A 1175 44.93 25.99 28.75
N GLY A 1176 43.91 26.74 28.36
CA GLY A 1176 43.96 27.90 27.49
C GLY A 1176 43.43 27.63 26.08
N ASP A 1177 42.96 26.43 25.81
CA ASP A 1177 42.44 25.97 24.53
C ASP A 1177 40.97 26.38 24.36
N LEU A 1178 40.51 26.51 23.12
CA LEU A 1178 39.14 26.87 22.80
C LEU A 1178 38.22 25.65 22.99
N GLN A 1179 37.04 25.86 23.57
CA GLN A 1179 36.09 24.81 23.93
C GLN A 1179 34.67 25.22 23.51
N PHE A 1180 34.02 24.41 22.68
CA PHE A 1180 32.57 24.45 22.45
C PHE A 1180 31.85 23.60 23.50
N THR A 1181 30.66 24.01 23.96
CA THR A 1181 29.84 23.19 24.86
C THR A 1181 28.35 23.45 24.68
N HIS A 1182 27.58 22.38 24.43
CA HIS A 1182 26.14 22.41 24.28
C HIS A 1182 25.52 21.19 24.99
N ASP A 1183 24.57 21.44 25.90
CA ASP A 1183 23.97 20.45 26.81
C ASP A 1183 24.99 19.53 27.52
N HIS A 1184 25.18 18.30 27.02
CA HIS A 1184 26.10 17.30 27.59
C HIS A 1184 27.36 17.08 26.73
N THR A 1185 27.40 17.67 25.53
CA THR A 1185 28.48 17.51 24.55
C THR A 1185 29.49 18.64 24.67
N THR A 1186 30.77 18.31 24.54
CA THR A 1186 31.89 19.27 24.62
C THR A 1186 32.91 18.94 23.56
N VAL A 1187 33.44 19.95 22.88
CA VAL A 1187 34.54 19.78 21.92
C VAL A 1187 35.66 20.76 22.27
N VAL A 1188 36.86 20.26 22.50
CA VAL A 1188 38.07 21.06 22.76
C VAL A 1188 38.95 21.09 21.51
N PHE A 1189 39.43 22.27 21.14
CA PHE A 1189 40.30 22.51 19.98
C PHE A 1189 41.73 22.80 20.47
N GLU A 1190 42.61 21.79 20.43
CA GLU A 1190 43.98 21.93 20.96
C GLU A 1190 44.76 23.04 20.23
N GLY A 1191 45.27 24.03 20.97
CA GLY A 1191 46.09 25.11 20.44
C GLY A 1191 45.33 26.25 19.76
N LEU A 1192 43.99 26.21 19.69
CA LEU A 1192 43.17 27.36 19.28
C LEU A 1192 42.75 28.21 20.49
N HIS A 1193 42.53 29.50 20.28
CA HIS A 1193 42.15 30.45 21.33
C HIS A 1193 40.94 31.29 20.90
N GLU A 1194 40.34 32.07 21.81
CA GLU A 1194 39.19 32.96 21.50
C GLU A 1194 39.45 33.95 20.34
N THR A 1195 40.72 34.27 20.04
CA THR A 1195 41.08 35.08 18.86
C THR A 1195 40.77 34.41 17.53
N ASP A 1196 40.73 33.09 17.51
CA ASP A 1196 40.64 32.26 16.32
C ASP A 1196 39.19 31.98 15.89
N LEU A 1197 38.22 32.19 16.80
CA LEU A 1197 36.78 32.25 16.51
C LEU A 1197 36.41 33.19 15.35
N SER A 1198 37.26 34.19 15.08
CA SER A 1198 37.09 35.14 13.99
C SER A 1198 37.23 34.52 12.60
N TRP A 1199 37.96 33.41 12.48
CA TRP A 1199 38.21 32.71 11.22
C TRP A 1199 37.63 31.28 11.16
N MET A 1200 37.28 30.67 12.29
CA MET A 1200 36.71 29.32 12.32
C MET A 1200 35.40 29.22 11.51
N SER A 1201 35.37 28.23 10.62
CA SER A 1201 34.19 27.80 9.87
C SER A 1201 33.33 26.90 10.75
N LEU A 1202 32.11 27.34 11.05
CA LEU A 1202 31.11 26.59 11.80
C LEU A 1202 29.86 26.46 10.92
N LEU A 1203 29.30 25.26 10.87
CA LEU A 1203 28.01 24.96 10.26
C LEU A 1203 27.02 24.67 11.39
N THR A 1204 25.89 25.38 11.44
CA THR A 1204 24.99 25.42 12.62
C THR A 1204 23.53 25.36 12.22
#